data_AF-A0AAN6PFC2-F1
#
_entry.id   AF-A0AAN6PFC2-F1
#
_cell.length_a   1.000
_cell.length_b   1.000
_cell.length_c   1.000
_cell.angle_alpha   90.00
_cell.angle_beta   90.00
_cell.angle_gamma   90.00
#
_symmetry.space_group_name_H-M   'P 1'
#
loop_
_entity.id
_entity.type
_entity.pdbx_description
1 polymer ?
#
loop_
_entity_poly.entity_id
_entity_poly.type
_entity_poly.pdbx_seq_one_letter_code
_entity_poly.pdbx_strand_id
1 'polypeptide(L)'
;MPSELSADESTRIYRPWRLTQDQQPRQNPYNQGYLPNGAAPHQAGPVPGATPLLPNQGRVIQSGPIRVLCIADVRGNLRSLNDLAKSARADYIIHTGDFGFYDETSLERIAEKTLKHVAQYSPLISEVTKKAIAQGVPGPVKSRFPASELPLSELPQLISGELKLDVPVYTVWGACEDVRVLEKFRSKEYKVPNLFIIDEAQSMLLEIGGVKLRLLGLGGAVVMHKLFDNGEGRTTIAGGQGTMWTTLLQMGELVDTANRVYDPTETRIFITHASPAREGILNQLSVTLKADFSVSAGLHFRYGSSYNEFSVNPTLDHYRGKLAASKASFNDVWETVKGEVEPAISQVEAQQTLLKNALAVVEKMPTTAAGGNPFGGAAAGQSAAALGQVDESAFKNMWNFNLADAAFGWLVLEIQDGRIGTEMRAQGFNFSHRGAKQQPGVQPAPVAAGASPVTHTGPSAPLAASPAAQPGTTAPAQPPRPSAPASAPVPTKPATPQPAPAASPAPKEERAAPAAANGAAGAADTAPSSAPKNPAENIIGLFIMNAQSDEQVRDLFSEDDKAKILKIDRWGQNNKVAQFKTAEDRDAAMEHLPDEVKNRAPGQEDRSKPLVKIFSPPARQFSRGGAGNWGSSRGGRDGGNPPSGYRSAGGGGASDSEGAGRRGGRGGRGGRGGERGRGRGPRGGMKGEGASPAPAAES
;
A
#
# COMPACT_ATOMS: atom_id res chain seq x y z
N MET A 1 -9.11 -49.99 -39.74
CA MET A 1 -8.77 -50.77 -40.94
C MET A 1 -8.72 -52.25 -40.57
N PRO A 2 -9.73 -53.07 -40.90
CA PRO A 2 -11.11 -52.74 -41.28
C PRO A 2 -11.92 -52.35 -40.02
N SER A 3 -12.87 -53.16 -39.53
CA SER A 3 -14.34 -52.97 -39.63
C SER A 3 -14.97 -53.09 -38.21
N GLU A 4 -16.17 -52.61 -37.84
CA GLU A 4 -17.37 -52.08 -38.54
C GLU A 4 -18.56 -53.04 -38.76
N LEU A 5 -19.75 -52.41 -38.91
CA LEU A 5 -21.12 -52.90 -39.19
C LEU A 5 -21.92 -53.44 -37.98
N SER A 6 -23.17 -53.03 -37.71
CA SER A 6 -24.06 -51.95 -38.28
C SER A 6 -25.10 -51.55 -37.20
N ALA A 7 -25.50 -50.28 -36.99
CA ALA A 7 -26.47 -49.44 -37.76
C ALA A 7 -27.88 -50.05 -37.92
N ASP A 8 -29.02 -49.35 -37.83
CA ASP A 8 -29.37 -47.94 -37.47
C ASP A 8 -30.89 -47.88 -37.06
N GLU A 9 -31.59 -46.82 -36.64
CA GLU A 9 -31.36 -45.35 -36.50
C GLU A 9 -31.78 -44.94 -35.03
N SER A 10 -32.46 -43.84 -34.60
CA SER A 10 -33.19 -42.76 -35.27
C SER A 10 -33.14 -41.36 -34.59
N THR A 11 -33.32 -40.32 -35.42
CA THR A 11 -33.03 -38.90 -35.10
C THR A 11 -34.22 -38.10 -34.53
N ARG A 12 -33.96 -37.13 -33.61
CA ARG A 12 -34.78 -35.90 -33.44
C ARG A 12 -34.02 -34.73 -32.77
N ILE A 13 -34.38 -33.49 -33.15
CA ILE A 13 -33.58 -32.27 -32.92
C ILE A 13 -34.46 -31.08 -32.44
N TYR A 14 -34.04 -30.47 -31.31
CA TYR A 14 -34.14 -29.05 -30.86
C TYR A 14 -35.33 -28.08 -31.15
N ARG A 15 -35.52 -27.15 -30.18
CA ARG A 15 -36.15 -25.79 -30.23
C ARG A 15 -37.69 -25.68 -30.27
N PRO A 16 -38.30 -24.52 -29.93
CA PRO A 16 -37.86 -23.43 -29.00
C PRO A 16 -38.95 -22.95 -28.01
N TRP A 17 -38.59 -22.06 -27.07
CA TRP A 17 -39.55 -21.24 -26.30
C TRP A 17 -39.71 -19.82 -26.90
N ARG A 18 -40.87 -19.17 -26.74
CA ARG A 18 -41.13 -17.75 -27.03
C ARG A 18 -42.09 -17.12 -26.01
N LEU A 19 -41.97 -15.81 -25.83
CA LEU A 19 -42.82 -14.97 -24.96
C LEU A 19 -44.20 -14.69 -25.58
N THR A 20 -45.15 -14.35 -24.71
CA THR A 20 -46.16 -13.31 -24.95
C THR A 20 -46.41 -12.50 -23.68
N GLN A 21 -46.58 -11.19 -23.83
CA GLN A 21 -47.26 -10.30 -22.87
C GLN A 21 -48.76 -10.20 -23.30
N ASP A 22 -49.71 -9.53 -22.64
CA ASP A 22 -49.72 -8.48 -21.58
C ASP A 22 -50.97 -8.66 -20.69
N GLN A 23 -50.95 -8.10 -19.46
CA GLN A 23 -51.89 -7.05 -18.99
C GLN A 23 -51.77 -6.77 -17.48
N GLN A 24 -52.08 -5.52 -17.11
CA GLN A 24 -52.14 -4.95 -15.75
C GLN A 24 -53.35 -3.99 -15.68
N PRO A 25 -53.70 -3.37 -14.53
CA PRO A 25 -53.87 -3.95 -13.19
C PRO A 25 -55.21 -3.50 -12.53
N ARG A 26 -55.58 -4.03 -11.36
CA ARG A 26 -56.45 -3.31 -10.39
C ARG A 26 -56.31 -3.84 -8.95
N GLN A 27 -56.96 -3.16 -8.01
CA GLN A 27 -56.55 -3.06 -6.60
C GLN A 27 -57.50 -3.76 -5.60
N ASN A 28 -57.06 -3.77 -4.33
CA ASN A 28 -57.87 -3.67 -3.10
C ASN A 28 -58.45 -4.97 -2.48
N PRO A 29 -58.86 -4.97 -1.18
CA PRO A 29 -58.03 -5.70 -0.19
C PRO A 29 -58.85 -6.49 0.88
N TYR A 30 -58.16 -6.83 1.99
CA TYR A 30 -58.67 -7.27 3.31
C TYR A 30 -58.97 -8.77 3.57
N ASN A 31 -58.27 -9.25 4.61
CA ASN A 31 -58.77 -10.04 5.76
C ASN A 31 -58.32 -11.51 5.94
N GLN A 32 -58.47 -11.98 7.19
CA GLN A 32 -57.83 -13.13 7.83
C GLN A 32 -58.65 -14.44 7.74
N GLY A 33 -57.98 -15.58 7.98
CA GLY A 33 -58.45 -16.50 9.04
C GLY A 33 -58.63 -18.00 8.73
N TYR A 34 -57.78 -18.83 9.36
CA TYR A 34 -58.07 -20.20 9.89
C TYR A 34 -58.43 -21.32 8.85
N LEU A 35 -58.28 -22.64 9.08
CA LEU A 35 -58.12 -23.50 10.28
C LEU A 35 -56.98 -24.55 10.10
N PRO A 36 -56.51 -25.23 11.17
CA PRO A 36 -55.58 -26.36 11.13
C PRO A 36 -56.28 -27.74 11.20
N ASN A 37 -55.51 -28.83 11.04
CA ASN A 37 -55.94 -30.20 11.36
C ASN A 37 -55.36 -30.64 12.72
N GLY A 38 -56.00 -31.56 13.45
CA GLY A 38 -55.66 -31.84 14.85
C GLY A 38 -55.91 -33.27 15.34
N ALA A 39 -55.41 -33.53 16.54
CA ALA A 39 -55.67 -34.74 17.32
C ALA A 39 -56.02 -34.35 18.77
N ALA A 40 -56.95 -35.09 19.35
CA ALA A 40 -57.42 -34.98 20.74
C ALA A 40 -57.05 -36.30 21.48
N PRO A 41 -57.14 -36.42 22.84
CA PRO A 41 -57.93 -35.58 23.74
C PRO A 41 -57.25 -35.22 25.09
N HIS A 42 -58.08 -34.70 26.01
CA HIS A 42 -57.89 -34.44 27.44
C HIS A 42 -57.30 -33.10 27.89
N GLN A 43 -58.10 -32.42 28.72
CA GLN A 43 -57.70 -31.26 29.50
C GLN A 43 -56.87 -31.71 30.71
N ALA A 44 -55.70 -31.11 30.89
CA ALA A 44 -55.08 -30.94 32.19
C ALA A 44 -54.80 -29.44 32.36
N GLY A 45 -55.55 -28.77 33.24
CA GLY A 45 -55.27 -27.37 33.59
C GLY A 45 -53.94 -27.25 34.34
N PRO A 46 -53.27 -26.08 34.31
CA PRO A 46 -52.08 -25.86 35.12
C PRO A 46 -52.40 -26.05 36.61
N VAL A 47 -51.49 -26.72 37.32
CA VAL A 47 -51.68 -27.08 38.73
C VAL A 47 -51.85 -25.81 39.58
N PRO A 48 -52.87 -25.70 40.45
CA PRO A 48 -53.02 -24.53 41.32
C PRO A 48 -51.76 -24.27 42.16
N GLY A 49 -51.18 -23.07 42.02
CA GLY A 49 -49.89 -22.71 42.62
C GLY A 49 -48.69 -22.72 41.67
N ALA A 50 -48.81 -23.30 40.47
CA ALA A 50 -47.79 -23.21 39.43
C ALA A 50 -47.78 -21.81 38.79
N THR A 51 -46.94 -20.92 39.32
CA THR A 51 -46.69 -19.60 38.72
C THR A 51 -46.05 -19.80 37.34
N PRO A 52 -46.56 -19.20 36.25
CA PRO A 52 -45.91 -19.27 34.94
C PRO A 52 -44.48 -18.73 35.04
N LEU A 53 -43.50 -19.50 34.58
CA LEU A 53 -42.11 -19.05 34.57
C LEU A 53 -42.00 -17.89 33.58
N LEU A 54 -41.69 -16.69 34.08
CA LEU A 54 -41.43 -15.53 33.22
C LEU A 54 -40.29 -15.88 32.25
N PRO A 55 -40.33 -15.45 30.97
CA PRO A 55 -39.44 -15.96 29.92
C PRO A 55 -37.93 -15.87 30.20
N ASN A 56 -37.52 -14.99 31.12
CA ASN A 56 -36.13 -14.69 31.45
C ASN A 56 -35.70 -15.19 32.86
N GLN A 57 -36.22 -16.33 33.33
CA GLN A 57 -35.67 -16.97 34.53
C GLN A 57 -34.24 -17.49 34.27
N GLY A 58 -33.26 -16.94 35.00
CA GLY A 58 -31.90 -17.50 35.14
C GLY A 58 -30.96 -17.38 33.93
N ARG A 59 -31.46 -17.09 32.72
CA ARG A 59 -30.59 -16.81 31.56
C ARG A 59 -29.94 -15.43 31.68
N VAL A 60 -28.64 -15.41 31.91
CA VAL A 60 -27.79 -14.26 31.54
C VAL A 60 -27.73 -14.21 30.02
N ILE A 61 -28.63 -13.44 29.41
CA ILE A 61 -28.48 -13.01 28.02
C ILE A 61 -27.39 -11.96 28.03
N GLN A 62 -26.25 -12.24 27.38
CA GLN A 62 -25.19 -11.25 27.16
C GLN A 62 -25.67 -10.24 26.11
N SER A 63 -26.52 -9.30 26.55
CA SER A 63 -27.01 -8.20 25.75
C SER A 63 -25.93 -7.12 25.64
N GLY A 64 -25.40 -6.95 24.45
CA GLY A 64 -24.37 -5.98 24.10
C GLY A 64 -24.06 -6.06 22.60
N PRO A 65 -23.32 -5.08 22.07
CA PRO A 65 -22.84 -5.13 20.69
C PRO A 65 -21.81 -6.25 20.52
N ILE A 66 -21.81 -6.91 19.36
CA ILE A 66 -20.74 -7.84 18.97
C ILE A 66 -19.57 -7.02 18.43
N ARG A 67 -18.35 -7.29 18.89
CA ARG A 67 -17.16 -6.47 18.60
C ARG A 67 -16.14 -7.28 17.81
N VAL A 68 -15.85 -6.83 16.58
CA VAL A 68 -14.85 -7.44 15.69
C VAL A 68 -13.59 -6.59 15.72
N LEU A 69 -12.48 -7.13 16.22
CA LEU A 69 -11.18 -6.47 16.27
C LEU A 69 -10.46 -6.56 14.92
N CYS A 70 -10.21 -5.43 14.28
CA CYS A 70 -9.41 -5.30 13.07
C CYS A 70 -7.98 -4.85 13.41
N ILE A 71 -7.00 -5.69 13.11
CA ILE A 71 -5.56 -5.46 13.38
C ILE A 71 -4.66 -5.89 12.20
N ALA A 72 -3.42 -5.41 12.18
CA ALA A 72 -2.41 -5.74 11.18
C ALA A 72 -1.06 -6.05 11.84
N ASP A 73 -0.18 -6.74 11.12
CA ASP A 73 1.25 -6.79 11.42
C ASP A 73 1.59 -7.33 12.84
N VAL A 74 0.97 -8.43 13.28
CA VAL A 74 1.35 -9.09 14.56
C VAL A 74 2.70 -9.82 14.51
N ARG A 75 3.26 -10.03 13.32
CA ARG A 75 4.64 -10.48 13.05
C ARG A 75 5.08 -11.68 13.89
N GLY A 76 4.20 -12.67 14.03
CA GLY A 76 4.47 -13.92 14.73
C GLY A 76 4.24 -13.91 16.24
N ASN A 77 3.94 -12.77 16.88
CA ASN A 77 3.50 -12.71 18.28
C ASN A 77 2.00 -13.03 18.38
N LEU A 78 1.66 -14.29 18.15
CA LEU A 78 0.28 -14.77 18.05
C LEU A 78 -0.44 -14.79 19.41
N ARG A 79 0.31 -14.87 20.52
CA ARG A 79 -0.23 -14.75 21.89
C ARG A 79 -0.87 -13.38 22.12
N SER A 80 -0.31 -12.32 21.52
CA SER A 80 -0.88 -10.98 21.61
C SER A 80 -2.30 -10.85 21.04
N LEU A 81 -2.72 -11.74 20.13
CA LEU A 81 -4.10 -11.78 19.61
C LEU A 81 -5.12 -11.93 20.74
N ASN A 82 -4.84 -12.78 21.72
CA ASN A 82 -5.71 -13.02 22.86
C ASN A 82 -5.74 -11.81 23.82
N ASP A 83 -4.58 -11.18 24.04
CA ASP A 83 -4.47 -10.01 24.93
C ASP A 83 -5.10 -8.76 24.30
N LEU A 84 -4.98 -8.60 22.98
CA LEU A 84 -5.66 -7.57 22.20
C LEU A 84 -7.18 -7.82 22.17
N ALA A 85 -7.65 -9.06 21.96
CA ALA A 85 -9.07 -9.39 22.03
C ALA A 85 -9.69 -9.07 23.40
N LYS A 86 -9.00 -9.42 24.50
CA LYS A 86 -9.40 -9.04 25.86
C LYS A 86 -9.39 -7.53 26.07
N SER A 87 -8.35 -6.84 25.60
CA SER A 87 -8.21 -5.37 25.71
C SER A 87 -9.26 -4.60 24.90
N ALA A 88 -9.69 -5.15 23.76
CA ALA A 88 -10.73 -4.59 22.90
C ALA A 88 -12.15 -5.06 23.27
N ARG A 89 -12.28 -6.08 24.14
CA ARG A 89 -13.52 -6.84 24.40
C ARG A 89 -14.15 -7.31 23.08
N ALA A 90 -13.37 -8.05 22.29
CA ALA A 90 -13.76 -8.51 20.97
C ALA A 90 -14.13 -10.00 20.96
N ASP A 91 -15.21 -10.33 20.26
CA ASP A 91 -15.72 -11.69 20.06
C ASP A 91 -15.09 -12.38 18.83
N TYR A 92 -14.49 -11.57 17.94
CA TYR A 92 -13.88 -11.99 16.67
C TYR A 92 -12.66 -11.11 16.35
N ILE A 93 -11.71 -11.65 15.58
CA ILE A 93 -10.59 -10.88 15.01
C ILE A 93 -10.62 -10.97 13.47
N ILE A 94 -10.40 -9.84 12.80
CA ILE A 94 -10.00 -9.75 11.39
C ILE A 94 -8.55 -9.23 11.34
N HIS A 95 -7.69 -9.91 10.59
CA HIS A 95 -6.27 -9.60 10.52
C HIS A 95 -5.77 -9.43 9.07
N THR A 96 -5.09 -8.32 8.78
CA THR A 96 -4.75 -7.90 7.40
C THR A 96 -3.32 -8.29 6.97
N GLY A 97 -2.84 -9.46 7.37
CA GLY A 97 -1.53 -9.99 6.96
C GLY A 97 -0.34 -9.55 7.82
N ASP A 98 0.83 -10.13 7.52
CA ASP A 98 2.03 -10.16 8.36
C ASP A 98 1.71 -10.87 9.70
N PHE A 99 1.06 -12.02 9.59
CA PHE A 99 0.60 -12.83 10.74
C PHE A 99 1.78 -13.55 11.42
N GLY A 100 2.72 -14.06 10.62
CA GLY A 100 3.79 -14.96 11.04
C GLY A 100 3.53 -16.40 10.61
N PHE A 101 3.10 -16.63 9.37
CA PHE A 101 3.08 -17.93 8.71
C PHE A 101 4.50 -18.43 8.44
N TYR A 102 5.15 -18.86 9.53
CA TYR A 102 6.48 -19.44 9.58
C TYR A 102 6.45 -20.68 10.48
N ASP A 103 6.92 -21.81 9.93
CA ASP A 103 7.19 -23.05 10.65
C ASP A 103 8.69 -23.18 11.01
N GLU A 104 9.05 -24.22 11.76
CA GLU A 104 10.44 -24.49 12.19
C GLU A 104 11.44 -24.55 11.01
N THR A 105 10.96 -25.00 9.85
CA THR A 105 11.77 -25.15 8.63
C THR A 105 11.82 -23.89 7.76
N SER A 106 11.09 -22.83 8.13
CA SER A 106 11.01 -21.58 7.37
C SER A 106 12.29 -20.73 7.49
N LEU A 107 13.01 -20.84 8.60
CA LEU A 107 14.28 -20.14 8.82
C LEU A 107 15.35 -20.57 7.80
N GLU A 108 15.30 -21.79 7.27
CA GLU A 108 16.19 -22.25 6.20
C GLU A 108 15.84 -21.63 4.85
N ARG A 109 14.55 -21.43 4.56
CA ARG A 109 14.03 -20.95 3.26
C ARG A 109 14.05 -19.44 3.07
N ILE A 110 13.88 -18.66 4.14
CA ILE A 110 13.82 -17.19 4.06
C ILE A 110 15.15 -16.58 3.52
N ALA A 111 15.09 -15.69 2.53
CA ALA A 111 16.30 -15.04 2.00
C ALA A 111 16.96 -14.12 3.04
N GLU A 112 18.28 -14.00 3.00
CA GLU A 112 19.09 -13.17 3.91
C GLU A 112 18.66 -11.68 3.95
N LYS A 113 18.14 -11.15 2.82
CA LYS A 113 17.58 -9.78 2.73
C LYS A 113 16.26 -9.69 3.52
N THR A 114 15.37 -10.65 3.32
CA THR A 114 14.06 -10.75 3.98
C THR A 114 14.21 -11.02 5.48
N LEU A 115 15.10 -11.93 5.88
CA LEU A 115 15.38 -12.26 7.28
C LEU A 115 15.87 -11.04 8.07
N LYS A 116 16.67 -10.15 7.47
CA LYS A 116 17.07 -8.88 8.10
C LYS A 116 15.89 -7.94 8.31
N HIS A 117 14.97 -7.86 7.34
CA HIS A 117 13.76 -7.05 7.45
C HIS A 117 12.81 -7.59 8.53
N VAL A 118 12.52 -8.89 8.50
CA VAL A 118 11.69 -9.58 9.52
C VAL A 118 12.31 -9.43 10.90
N ALA A 119 13.61 -9.64 11.06
CA ALA A 119 14.29 -9.49 12.34
C ALA A 119 14.28 -8.05 12.87
N GLN A 120 14.42 -7.05 12.00
CA GLN A 120 14.35 -5.63 12.36
C GLN A 120 13.01 -5.25 13.01
N TYR A 121 11.90 -5.81 12.53
CA TYR A 121 10.55 -5.48 13.01
C TYR A 121 9.92 -6.55 13.92
N SER A 122 10.55 -7.72 14.09
CA SER A 122 10.00 -8.82 14.90
C SER A 122 9.81 -8.42 16.36
N PRO A 123 8.60 -8.61 16.95
CA PRO A 123 8.37 -8.46 18.38
C PRO A 123 9.03 -9.58 19.21
N LEU A 124 9.39 -10.71 18.59
CA LEU A 124 9.96 -11.89 19.27
C LEU A 124 11.47 -11.82 19.43
N ILE A 125 12.18 -11.06 18.58
CA ILE A 125 13.64 -10.97 18.58
C ILE A 125 14.12 -9.82 19.48
N SER A 126 15.14 -10.11 20.31
CA SER A 126 15.64 -9.17 21.31
C SER A 126 16.23 -7.89 20.69
N GLU A 127 16.13 -6.77 21.40
CA GLU A 127 16.74 -5.50 21.01
C GLU A 127 18.27 -5.53 20.95
N VAL A 128 18.92 -6.53 21.55
CA VAL A 128 20.37 -6.74 21.43
C VAL A 128 20.67 -7.46 20.12
N THR A 129 19.96 -8.57 19.85
CA THR A 129 20.08 -9.36 18.62
C THR A 129 19.77 -8.52 17.38
N LYS A 130 18.69 -7.71 17.41
CA LYS A 130 18.36 -6.73 16.37
C LYS A 130 19.51 -5.78 16.05
N LYS A 131 20.16 -5.22 17.07
CA LYS A 131 21.29 -4.29 16.89
C LYS A 131 22.51 -5.00 16.32
N ALA A 132 22.80 -6.22 16.75
CA ALA A 132 23.89 -7.04 16.21
C ALA A 132 23.63 -7.54 14.76
N ILE A 133 22.35 -7.67 14.35
CA ILE A 133 21.96 -7.89 12.95
C ILE A 133 22.16 -6.61 12.14
N ALA A 134 21.63 -5.47 12.63
CA ALA A 134 21.66 -4.17 11.96
C ALA A 134 23.06 -3.55 11.84
N GLN A 135 24.01 -3.93 12.72
CA GLN A 135 25.43 -3.54 12.63
C GLN A 135 26.15 -4.02 11.36
N GLY A 136 25.54 -4.92 10.57
CA GLY A 136 26.07 -5.30 9.26
C GLY A 136 27.36 -6.13 9.30
N VAL A 137 27.65 -6.78 10.43
CA VAL A 137 28.82 -7.66 10.61
C VAL A 137 28.88 -8.70 9.47
N PRO A 138 30.04 -8.90 8.81
CA PRO A 138 30.17 -9.82 7.68
C PRO A 138 29.70 -11.25 8.00
N GLY A 139 29.06 -11.88 7.01
CA GLY A 139 28.52 -13.23 7.09
C GLY A 139 27.00 -13.29 7.27
N PRO A 140 26.33 -14.37 6.82
CA PRO A 140 24.88 -14.54 6.94
C PRO A 140 24.37 -14.42 8.38
N VAL A 141 23.15 -13.90 8.57
CA VAL A 141 22.49 -13.86 9.88
C VAL A 141 22.32 -15.29 10.43
N LYS A 142 21.90 -16.23 9.59
CA LYS A 142 21.67 -17.65 9.94
C LYS A 142 22.89 -18.39 10.49
N SER A 143 24.10 -17.91 10.18
CA SER A 143 25.36 -18.49 10.67
C SER A 143 25.99 -17.70 11.83
N ARG A 144 25.43 -16.53 12.19
CA ARG A 144 25.92 -15.66 13.27
C ARG A 144 25.08 -15.75 14.54
N PHE A 145 23.83 -16.20 14.45
CA PHE A 145 22.93 -16.39 15.58
C PHE A 145 22.31 -17.79 15.52
N PRO A 146 22.11 -18.47 16.66
CA PRO A 146 21.39 -19.74 16.70
C PRO A 146 19.90 -19.51 16.37
N ALA A 147 19.21 -20.55 15.90
CA ALA A 147 17.78 -20.48 15.58
C ALA A 147 16.90 -20.02 16.77
N SER A 148 17.31 -20.35 17.99
CA SER A 148 16.66 -19.90 19.24
C SER A 148 16.75 -18.39 19.50
N GLU A 149 17.70 -17.67 18.88
CA GLU A 149 17.76 -16.21 18.89
C GLU A 149 17.06 -15.56 17.68
N LEU A 150 16.58 -16.37 16.74
CA LEU A 150 15.85 -15.95 15.53
C LEU A 150 14.40 -16.49 15.46
N PRO A 151 13.59 -16.45 16.55
CA PRO A 151 12.19 -16.87 16.48
C PRO A 151 11.40 -16.03 15.47
N LEU A 152 10.90 -16.68 14.42
CA LEU A 152 10.10 -16.05 13.37
C LEU A 152 8.61 -15.99 13.70
N SER A 153 8.09 -16.93 14.50
CA SER A 153 6.68 -16.99 14.89
C SER A 153 6.43 -17.92 16.08
N GLU A 154 5.36 -17.65 16.84
CA GLU A 154 4.74 -18.59 17.79
C GLU A 154 3.82 -19.62 17.10
N LEU A 155 3.65 -19.58 15.78
CA LEU A 155 2.79 -20.49 15.01
C LEU A 155 3.02 -22.00 15.30
N PRO A 156 4.25 -22.51 15.50
CA PRO A 156 4.43 -23.91 15.93
C PRO A 156 3.66 -24.27 17.21
N GLN A 157 3.53 -23.33 18.16
CA GLN A 157 2.77 -23.54 19.40
C GLN A 157 1.25 -23.57 19.16
N LEU A 158 0.74 -22.87 18.14
CA LEU A 158 -0.66 -22.99 17.72
C LEU A 158 -0.93 -24.35 17.04
N ILE A 159 0.06 -24.86 16.28
CA ILE A 159 -0.05 -26.14 15.57
C ILE A 159 0.06 -27.32 16.56
N SER A 160 0.93 -27.24 17.57
CA SER A 160 0.98 -28.23 18.66
C SER A 160 -0.19 -28.12 19.64
N GLY A 161 -0.81 -26.93 19.73
CA GLY A 161 -1.91 -26.62 20.64
C GLY A 161 -1.47 -26.22 22.06
N GLU A 162 -0.17 -25.95 22.27
CA GLU A 162 0.38 -25.30 23.47
C GLU A 162 -0.15 -23.87 23.62
N LEU A 163 -0.26 -23.15 22.50
CA LEU A 163 -0.96 -21.88 22.38
C LEU A 163 -2.32 -22.13 21.70
N LYS A 164 -3.34 -21.37 22.09
CA LYS A 164 -4.69 -21.44 21.52
C LYS A 164 -5.24 -20.04 21.32
N LEU A 165 -6.11 -19.86 20.32
CA LEU A 165 -6.78 -18.59 20.04
C LEU A 165 -8.11 -18.56 20.80
N ASP A 166 -8.26 -17.60 21.72
CA ASP A 166 -9.42 -17.51 22.62
C ASP A 166 -10.72 -17.17 21.87
N VAL A 167 -10.60 -16.51 20.70
CA VAL A 167 -11.70 -16.11 19.81
C VAL A 167 -11.37 -16.49 18.34
N PRO A 168 -12.36 -16.59 17.43
CA PRO A 168 -12.12 -16.81 16.02
C PRO A 168 -11.31 -15.69 15.36
N VAL A 169 -10.27 -16.06 14.62
CA VAL A 169 -9.35 -15.16 13.91
C VAL A 169 -9.42 -15.42 12.41
N TYR A 170 -9.86 -14.41 11.66
CA TYR A 170 -9.96 -14.40 10.21
C TYR A 170 -8.79 -13.60 9.62
N THR A 171 -7.90 -14.23 8.87
CA THR A 171 -6.67 -13.58 8.39
C THR A 171 -6.40 -13.80 6.91
N VAL A 172 -5.92 -12.77 6.23
CA VAL A 172 -5.09 -12.91 5.01
C VAL A 172 -3.61 -13.02 5.40
N TRP A 173 -2.71 -13.23 4.45
CA TRP A 173 -1.26 -13.11 4.65
C TRP A 173 -0.72 -11.77 4.12
N GLY A 174 0.43 -11.36 4.64
CA GLY A 174 1.10 -10.10 4.33
C GLY A 174 2.22 -10.24 3.33
N ALA A 175 3.23 -9.39 3.44
CA ALA A 175 4.36 -9.30 2.51
C ALA A 175 5.54 -10.21 2.90
N CYS A 176 5.74 -10.46 4.19
CA CYS A 176 6.90 -11.19 4.72
C CYS A 176 6.48 -12.46 5.47
N GLU A 177 6.11 -13.51 4.74
CA GLU A 177 5.64 -14.81 5.26
C GLU A 177 6.10 -15.97 4.34
N ASP A 178 5.92 -17.24 4.73
CA ASP A 178 6.34 -18.41 3.93
C ASP A 178 5.16 -19.10 3.21
N VAL A 179 5.18 -19.03 1.88
CA VAL A 179 4.20 -19.67 0.99
C VAL A 179 3.99 -21.15 1.30
N ARG A 180 5.03 -21.88 1.70
CA ARG A 180 4.93 -23.31 1.98
C ARG A 180 4.13 -23.60 3.24
N VAL A 181 4.06 -22.67 4.19
CA VAL A 181 3.22 -22.79 5.39
C VAL A 181 1.75 -22.54 5.05
N LEU A 182 1.48 -21.56 4.19
CA LEU A 182 0.13 -21.28 3.68
C LEU A 182 -0.42 -22.43 2.84
N GLU A 183 0.39 -23.03 1.97
CA GLU A 183 0.01 -24.21 1.18
C GLU A 183 -0.37 -25.41 2.07
N LYS A 184 0.27 -25.58 3.24
CA LYS A 184 -0.13 -26.60 4.25
C LYS A 184 -1.49 -26.31 4.89
N PHE A 185 -1.83 -25.04 5.12
CA PHE A 185 -3.18 -24.67 5.58
C PHE A 185 -4.23 -24.77 4.47
N ARG A 186 -3.84 -24.59 3.20
CA ARG A 186 -4.71 -24.81 2.03
C ARG A 186 -4.99 -26.31 1.82
N SER A 187 -3.96 -27.16 1.87
CA SER A 187 -4.07 -28.62 1.78
C SER A 187 -4.71 -29.29 3.00
N LYS A 188 -4.85 -28.56 4.12
CA LYS A 188 -5.29 -29.04 5.44
C LYS A 188 -4.32 -30.01 6.12
N GLU A 189 -3.05 -30.03 5.70
CA GLU A 189 -1.93 -30.59 6.47
C GLU A 189 -1.77 -29.86 7.82
N TYR A 190 -1.93 -28.53 7.81
CA TYR A 190 -2.01 -27.71 9.02
C TYR A 190 -3.45 -27.27 9.32
N LYS A 191 -3.82 -27.38 10.59
CA LYS A 191 -5.14 -26.99 11.12
C LYS A 191 -4.98 -26.49 12.55
N VAL A 192 -5.39 -25.25 12.79
CA VAL A 192 -5.38 -24.61 14.12
C VAL A 192 -6.83 -24.28 14.50
N PRO A 193 -7.32 -24.66 15.69
CA PRO A 193 -8.65 -24.27 16.15
C PRO A 193 -8.79 -22.74 16.19
N ASN A 194 -9.98 -22.23 15.84
CA ASN A 194 -10.28 -20.80 15.74
C ASN A 194 -9.46 -19.99 14.70
N LEU A 195 -8.54 -20.59 13.93
CA LEU A 195 -7.84 -19.90 12.84
C LEU A 195 -8.51 -20.16 11.48
N PHE A 196 -8.91 -19.09 10.81
CA PHE A 196 -9.54 -19.10 9.50
C PHE A 196 -8.72 -18.24 8.54
N ILE A 197 -8.06 -18.89 7.58
CA ILE A 197 -7.38 -18.16 6.49
C ILE A 197 -8.42 -17.83 5.42
N ILE A 198 -8.44 -16.57 4.99
CA ILE A 198 -9.27 -16.09 3.88
C ILE A 198 -8.34 -15.82 2.70
N ASP A 199 -8.71 -16.35 1.54
CA ASP A 199 -7.93 -16.29 0.31
C ASP A 199 -8.83 -15.99 -0.90
N GLU A 200 -8.25 -15.93 -2.10
CA GLU A 200 -8.99 -15.71 -3.35
C GLU A 200 -10.09 -16.75 -3.64
N ALA A 201 -9.96 -17.98 -3.13
CA ALA A 201 -10.89 -19.09 -3.37
C ALA A 201 -11.99 -19.20 -2.29
N GLN A 202 -11.71 -18.75 -1.06
CA GLN A 202 -12.51 -18.97 0.14
C GLN A 202 -12.97 -17.67 0.80
N SER A 203 -14.23 -17.29 0.53
CA SER A 203 -14.93 -16.27 1.32
C SER A 203 -15.51 -16.84 2.62
N MET A 204 -15.63 -16.02 3.66
CA MET A 204 -16.33 -16.38 4.92
C MET A 204 -17.59 -15.52 5.09
N LEU A 205 -18.57 -16.01 5.88
CA LEU A 205 -19.78 -15.28 6.25
C LEU A 205 -19.91 -15.24 7.77
N LEU A 206 -20.06 -14.06 8.36
CA LEU A 206 -20.39 -13.88 9.78
C LEU A 206 -21.80 -13.29 9.90
N GLU A 207 -22.75 -14.05 10.44
CA GLU A 207 -24.10 -13.55 10.75
C GLU A 207 -24.13 -13.08 12.22
N ILE A 208 -23.88 -11.78 12.44
CA ILE A 208 -23.60 -11.20 13.77
C ILE A 208 -24.25 -9.83 13.94
N GLY A 209 -24.83 -9.56 15.12
CA GLY A 209 -25.42 -8.26 15.48
C GLY A 209 -26.58 -7.79 14.59
N GLY A 210 -27.22 -8.70 13.85
CA GLY A 210 -28.24 -8.39 12.83
C GLY A 210 -27.68 -8.04 11.45
N VAL A 211 -26.37 -8.17 11.23
CA VAL A 211 -25.69 -7.94 9.95
C VAL A 211 -25.09 -9.24 9.44
N LYS A 212 -25.07 -9.42 8.11
CA LYS A 212 -24.33 -10.49 7.44
C LYS A 212 -23.03 -9.94 6.86
N LEU A 213 -21.87 -10.24 7.45
CA LEU A 213 -20.56 -9.81 6.94
C LEU A 213 -19.95 -10.88 6.02
N ARG A 214 -19.94 -10.62 4.71
CA ARG A 214 -19.22 -11.40 3.71
C ARG A 214 -17.78 -10.93 3.64
N LEU A 215 -16.85 -11.78 4.04
CA LEU A 215 -15.42 -11.50 4.05
C LEU A 215 -14.76 -12.03 2.78
N LEU A 216 -14.09 -11.15 2.02
CA LEU A 216 -13.39 -11.42 0.77
C LEU A 216 -11.90 -11.10 0.96
N GLY A 217 -10.98 -12.05 0.72
CA GLY A 217 -9.56 -11.92 1.09
C GLY A 217 -8.61 -11.84 -0.10
N LEU A 218 -7.57 -10.99 0.00
CA LEU A 218 -6.43 -10.99 -0.91
C LEU A 218 -5.12 -10.67 -0.17
N GLY A 219 -4.31 -11.69 0.07
CA GLY A 219 -3.00 -11.55 0.72
C GLY A 219 -1.86 -11.15 -0.21
N GLY A 220 -0.70 -10.89 0.38
CA GLY A 220 0.53 -10.53 -0.33
C GLY A 220 0.73 -9.02 -0.52
N ALA A 221 1.95 -8.63 -0.88
CA ALA A 221 2.23 -7.30 -1.43
C ALA A 221 1.83 -7.23 -2.92
N VAL A 222 1.31 -6.09 -3.37
CA VAL A 222 1.19 -5.80 -4.81
C VAL A 222 2.56 -5.34 -5.32
N VAL A 223 3.11 -6.09 -6.27
CA VAL A 223 4.41 -5.80 -6.89
C VAL A 223 4.26 -5.94 -8.41
N MET A 224 4.23 -4.82 -9.13
CA MET A 224 3.79 -4.77 -10.54
C MET A 224 4.53 -5.77 -11.45
N HIS A 225 5.85 -5.92 -11.29
CA HIS A 225 6.67 -6.85 -12.08
C HIS A 225 6.56 -8.33 -11.65
N LYS A 226 5.79 -8.64 -10.59
CA LYS A 226 5.52 -10.00 -10.11
C LYS A 226 4.06 -10.44 -10.28
N LEU A 227 3.20 -9.58 -10.84
CA LEU A 227 1.77 -9.86 -11.06
C LEU A 227 1.48 -11.13 -11.90
N PHE A 228 2.49 -11.65 -12.60
CA PHE A 228 2.44 -12.83 -13.47
C PHE A 228 3.43 -13.94 -13.04
N ASP A 229 4.10 -13.79 -11.89
CA ASP A 229 5.06 -14.75 -11.32
C ASP A 229 4.43 -15.43 -10.09
N ASN A 230 4.45 -16.77 -10.01
CA ASN A 230 3.92 -17.51 -8.86
C ASN A 230 5.02 -17.87 -7.83
N GLY A 231 6.29 -17.71 -8.19
CA GLY A 231 7.45 -18.05 -7.35
C GLY A 231 7.55 -19.53 -7.02
N GLU A 232 7.57 -19.85 -5.72
CA GLU A 232 7.56 -21.20 -5.15
C GLU A 232 6.13 -21.71 -4.84
N GLY A 233 5.08 -20.93 -5.14
CA GLY A 233 3.68 -21.30 -4.96
C GLY A 233 3.27 -22.46 -5.87
N ARG A 234 2.45 -23.40 -5.36
CA ARG A 234 1.96 -24.58 -6.07
C ARG A 234 0.52 -24.41 -6.56
N THR A 235 -0.28 -23.66 -5.81
CA THR A 235 -1.63 -23.22 -6.16
C THR A 235 -1.58 -21.74 -6.55
N THR A 236 -2.71 -21.01 -6.47
CA THR A 236 -2.78 -19.58 -6.79
C THR A 236 -2.08 -18.64 -5.79
N ILE A 237 -1.72 -19.10 -4.59
CA ILE A 237 -0.95 -18.29 -3.63
C ILE A 237 0.50 -18.13 -4.12
N ALA A 238 0.89 -16.91 -4.46
CA ALA A 238 2.23 -16.60 -4.93
C ALA A 238 3.18 -16.13 -3.81
N GLY A 239 4.41 -16.63 -3.83
CA GLY A 239 5.43 -16.29 -2.85
C GLY A 239 6.71 -17.10 -3.03
N GLY A 240 7.75 -16.74 -2.30
CA GLY A 240 9.05 -17.42 -2.34
C GLY A 240 10.08 -16.72 -1.45
N GLN A 241 11.04 -17.48 -0.94
CA GLN A 241 12.14 -17.00 -0.10
C GLN A 241 11.70 -16.14 1.11
N GLY A 242 10.53 -16.45 1.68
CA GLY A 242 9.91 -15.72 2.79
C GLY A 242 9.26 -14.37 2.43
N THR A 243 9.08 -14.10 1.13
CA THR A 243 8.31 -12.95 0.61
C THR A 243 7.05 -13.45 -0.11
N MET A 244 5.95 -12.71 0.02
CA MET A 244 4.64 -13.05 -0.53
C MET A 244 4.09 -11.89 -1.37
N TRP A 245 3.40 -12.20 -2.47
CA TRP A 245 2.84 -11.18 -3.34
C TRP A 245 1.53 -11.63 -3.99
N THR A 246 0.80 -10.67 -4.53
CA THR A 246 -0.48 -10.89 -5.24
C THR A 246 -0.23 -11.11 -6.73
N THR A 247 -0.94 -12.05 -7.36
CA THR A 247 -0.95 -12.25 -8.82
C THR A 247 -2.30 -11.96 -9.47
N LEU A 248 -2.30 -11.81 -10.80
CA LEU A 248 -3.51 -11.67 -11.61
C LEU A 248 -4.39 -12.93 -11.57
N LEU A 249 -3.82 -14.13 -11.37
CA LEU A 249 -4.61 -15.34 -11.17
C LEU A 249 -5.44 -15.25 -9.88
N GLN A 250 -4.85 -14.79 -8.78
CA GLN A 250 -5.59 -14.57 -7.53
C GLN A 250 -6.65 -13.48 -7.65
N MET A 251 -6.34 -12.37 -8.33
CA MET A 251 -7.34 -11.32 -8.60
C MET A 251 -8.52 -11.88 -9.42
N GLY A 252 -8.25 -12.75 -10.38
CA GLY A 252 -9.26 -13.42 -11.20
C GLY A 252 -10.12 -14.42 -10.43
N GLU A 253 -9.50 -15.18 -9.53
CA GLU A 253 -10.17 -16.17 -8.66
C GLU A 253 -11.01 -15.47 -7.60
N LEU A 254 -10.52 -14.38 -7.01
CA LEU A 254 -11.29 -13.56 -6.08
C LEU A 254 -12.49 -12.90 -6.78
N VAL A 255 -12.36 -12.47 -8.03
CA VAL A 255 -13.50 -11.98 -8.83
C VAL A 255 -14.52 -13.09 -9.12
N ASP A 256 -14.11 -14.33 -9.41
CA ASP A 256 -15.05 -15.45 -9.52
C ASP A 256 -15.76 -15.70 -8.19
N THR A 257 -15.00 -15.95 -7.13
CA THR A 257 -15.50 -16.18 -5.76
C THR A 257 -16.49 -15.09 -5.35
N ALA A 258 -16.14 -13.82 -5.56
CA ALA A 258 -16.99 -12.69 -5.20
C ALA A 258 -18.30 -12.62 -6.00
N ASN A 259 -18.33 -13.04 -7.26
CA ASN A 259 -19.57 -13.14 -8.05
C ASN A 259 -20.40 -14.37 -7.64
N ARG A 260 -19.73 -15.51 -7.42
CA ARG A 260 -20.32 -16.80 -7.02
C ARG A 260 -20.98 -16.75 -5.64
N VAL A 261 -20.52 -15.86 -4.74
CA VAL A 261 -21.12 -15.62 -3.41
C VAL A 261 -21.85 -14.27 -3.32
N TYR A 262 -22.37 -13.74 -4.43
CA TYR A 262 -23.09 -12.46 -4.42
C TYR A 262 -24.54 -12.59 -3.93
N ASP A 263 -24.76 -12.20 -2.67
CA ASP A 263 -26.08 -11.88 -2.10
C ASP A 263 -26.15 -10.36 -1.81
N PRO A 264 -27.14 -9.61 -2.33
CA PRO A 264 -27.28 -8.17 -2.09
C PRO A 264 -27.78 -7.81 -0.67
N THR A 265 -28.06 -8.80 0.19
CA THR A 265 -28.39 -8.60 1.61
C THR A 265 -27.17 -8.73 2.54
N GLU A 266 -26.00 -9.09 1.99
CA GLU A 266 -24.74 -9.19 2.73
C GLU A 266 -23.89 -7.92 2.58
N THR A 267 -23.33 -7.44 3.69
CA THR A 267 -22.30 -6.40 3.70
C THR A 267 -20.94 -7.02 3.37
N ARG A 268 -20.29 -6.54 2.32
CA ARG A 268 -19.11 -7.15 1.71
C ARG A 268 -17.85 -6.38 2.10
N ILE A 269 -17.01 -7.02 2.92
CA ILE A 269 -15.74 -6.48 3.39
C ILE A 269 -14.60 -7.04 2.52
N PHE A 270 -13.84 -6.15 1.88
CA PHE A 270 -12.60 -6.53 1.21
C PHE A 270 -11.42 -6.42 2.18
N ILE A 271 -10.89 -7.56 2.60
CA ILE A 271 -9.72 -7.70 3.47
C ILE A 271 -8.50 -7.90 2.58
N THR A 272 -7.51 -7.02 2.65
CA THR A 272 -6.27 -7.18 1.87
C THR A 272 -5.06 -6.61 2.59
N HIS A 273 -3.87 -7.14 2.35
CA HIS A 273 -2.68 -6.58 2.99
C HIS A 273 -2.28 -5.24 2.38
N ALA A 274 -2.08 -5.17 1.06
CA ALA A 274 -1.73 -3.92 0.38
C ALA A 274 -2.94 -2.96 0.29
N SER A 275 -2.79 -1.72 0.75
CA SER A 275 -3.95 -0.82 0.87
C SER A 275 -4.44 -0.23 -0.47
N PRO A 276 -5.75 -0.26 -0.77
CA PRO A 276 -6.35 0.42 -1.93
C PRO A 276 -6.08 1.93 -2.02
N ALA A 277 -5.64 2.58 -0.93
CA ALA A 277 -5.24 3.98 -0.92
C ALA A 277 -4.07 4.26 -1.88
N ARG A 278 -3.15 3.30 -2.01
CA ARG A 278 -1.94 3.36 -2.83
C ARG A 278 -2.14 2.66 -4.18
N GLU A 279 -2.64 1.43 -4.13
CA GLU A 279 -2.73 0.55 -5.29
C GLU A 279 -4.01 0.80 -6.09
N GLY A 280 -3.91 1.57 -7.19
CA GLY A 280 -5.05 1.88 -8.05
C GLY A 280 -5.75 0.63 -8.61
N ILE A 281 -4.99 -0.44 -8.86
CA ILE A 281 -5.54 -1.73 -9.28
C ILE A 281 -6.39 -2.41 -8.19
N LEU A 282 -6.01 -2.32 -6.91
CA LEU A 282 -6.82 -2.81 -5.78
C LEU A 282 -8.03 -1.91 -5.50
N ASN A 283 -7.90 -0.61 -5.79
CA ASN A 283 -9.01 0.34 -5.75
C ASN A 283 -10.11 -0.06 -6.76
N GLN A 284 -9.74 -0.30 -8.02
CA GLN A 284 -10.66 -0.82 -9.05
C GLN A 284 -11.17 -2.24 -8.74
N LEU A 285 -10.34 -3.09 -8.13
CA LEU A 285 -10.76 -4.41 -7.67
C LEU A 285 -11.86 -4.27 -6.61
N SER A 286 -11.69 -3.41 -5.61
CA SER A 286 -12.69 -3.16 -4.55
C SER A 286 -14.07 -2.82 -5.14
N VAL A 287 -14.10 -1.95 -6.17
CA VAL A 287 -15.33 -1.64 -6.94
C VAL A 287 -15.88 -2.87 -7.66
N THR A 288 -15.01 -3.64 -8.32
CA THR A 288 -15.40 -4.83 -9.10
C THR A 288 -15.93 -5.97 -8.21
N LEU A 289 -15.38 -6.12 -7.00
CA LEU A 289 -15.86 -7.05 -5.97
C LEU A 289 -17.18 -6.59 -5.32
N LYS A 290 -17.64 -5.36 -5.59
CA LYS A 290 -18.76 -4.71 -4.89
C LYS A 290 -18.57 -4.76 -3.38
N ALA A 291 -17.42 -4.28 -2.89
CA ALA A 291 -17.17 -4.14 -1.46
C ALA A 291 -17.83 -2.85 -0.95
N ASP A 292 -18.54 -2.93 0.18
CA ASP A 292 -19.09 -1.76 0.87
C ASP A 292 -17.96 -0.96 1.53
N PHE A 293 -16.98 -1.68 2.09
CA PHE A 293 -15.73 -1.09 2.58
C PHE A 293 -14.55 -2.08 2.50
N SER A 294 -13.34 -1.52 2.52
CA SER A 294 -12.09 -2.29 2.64
C SER A 294 -11.45 -2.15 4.03
N VAL A 295 -10.69 -3.18 4.44
CA VAL A 295 -9.84 -3.15 5.64
C VAL A 295 -8.47 -3.68 5.24
N SER A 296 -7.40 -2.89 5.47
CA SER A 296 -6.05 -3.21 4.97
C SER A 296 -4.90 -2.73 5.84
N ALA A 297 -3.70 -3.27 5.65
CA ALA A 297 -2.53 -2.90 6.44
C ALA A 297 -1.98 -1.53 6.03
N GLY A 298 -1.70 -0.67 7.02
CA GLY A 298 -0.97 0.57 6.81
C GLY A 298 0.53 0.37 7.05
N LEU A 299 1.33 0.35 5.98
CA LEU A 299 2.78 0.14 6.06
C LEU A 299 3.46 1.06 7.10
N HIS A 300 3.82 0.48 8.25
CA HIS A 300 4.36 1.15 9.44
C HIS A 300 3.50 2.32 9.98
N PHE A 301 2.18 2.25 9.83
CA PHE A 301 1.26 3.25 10.34
C PHE A 301 1.16 3.17 11.87
N ARG A 302 1.35 4.31 12.55
CA ARG A 302 1.16 4.46 14.01
C ARG A 302 -0.26 4.88 14.40
N TYR A 303 -1.05 5.27 13.41
CA TYR A 303 -2.45 5.65 13.53
C TYR A 303 -3.17 4.99 12.36
N GLY A 304 -4.33 4.40 12.62
CA GLY A 304 -5.22 3.99 11.54
C GLY A 304 -5.75 5.21 10.77
N SER A 305 -6.33 4.97 9.60
CA SER A 305 -6.99 5.98 8.78
C SER A 305 -8.28 5.41 8.22
N SER A 306 -9.37 6.16 8.33
CA SER A 306 -10.63 5.86 7.66
C SER A 306 -10.89 6.96 6.64
N TYR A 307 -11.13 6.59 5.38
CA TYR A 307 -11.32 7.54 4.28
C TYR A 307 -12.21 6.95 3.17
N ASN A 308 -12.78 7.81 2.36
CA ASN A 308 -13.28 7.49 1.01
C ASN A 308 -12.51 8.32 -0.03
N GLU A 309 -12.52 7.94 -1.30
CA GLU A 309 -11.73 8.66 -2.32
C GLU A 309 -12.18 10.14 -2.49
N PHE A 310 -13.47 10.45 -2.29
CA PHE A 310 -13.99 11.83 -2.26
C PHE A 310 -13.37 12.71 -1.17
N SER A 311 -13.04 12.16 0.00
CA SER A 311 -12.44 12.91 1.11
C SER A 311 -10.95 13.21 0.95
N VAL A 312 -10.25 12.49 0.05
CA VAL A 312 -8.78 12.61 -0.13
C VAL A 312 -8.35 13.09 -1.51
N ASN A 313 -9.23 13.05 -2.52
CA ASN A 313 -8.97 13.60 -3.85
C ASN A 313 -9.68 14.96 -4.00
N PRO A 314 -9.02 16.01 -4.52
CA PRO A 314 -9.63 17.34 -4.67
C PRO A 314 -10.75 17.39 -5.71
N THR A 315 -10.76 16.46 -6.68
CA THR A 315 -11.78 16.33 -7.72
C THR A 315 -11.94 14.87 -8.14
N LEU A 316 -13.07 14.55 -8.80
CA LEU A 316 -13.28 13.24 -9.45
C LEU A 316 -12.23 12.97 -10.55
N ASP A 317 -11.77 14.02 -11.25
CA ASP A 317 -10.75 13.89 -12.30
C ASP A 317 -9.36 13.57 -11.74
N HIS A 318 -9.04 13.99 -10.51
CA HIS A 318 -7.82 13.56 -9.82
C HIS A 318 -7.85 12.06 -9.51
N TYR A 319 -8.99 11.54 -9.07
CA TYR A 319 -9.19 10.11 -8.85
C TYR A 319 -9.14 9.32 -10.18
N ARG A 320 -9.74 9.83 -11.25
CA ARG A 320 -9.56 9.30 -12.63
C ARG A 320 -8.07 9.21 -13.00
N GLY A 321 -7.28 10.25 -12.71
CA GLY A 321 -5.83 10.27 -12.94
C GLY A 321 -5.06 9.21 -12.15
N LYS A 322 -5.38 9.01 -10.86
CA LYS A 322 -4.81 7.95 -10.02
C LYS A 322 -5.04 6.55 -10.63
N LEU A 323 -6.26 6.27 -11.07
CA LEU A 323 -6.58 5.00 -11.73
C LEU A 323 -5.90 4.87 -13.11
N ALA A 324 -5.89 5.94 -13.92
CA ALA A 324 -5.29 5.90 -15.25
C ALA A 324 -3.76 5.70 -15.22
N ALA A 325 -3.06 6.29 -14.24
CA ALA A 325 -1.65 6.01 -14.01
C ALA A 325 -1.41 4.53 -13.65
N SER A 326 -2.24 3.97 -12.76
CA SER A 326 -2.17 2.54 -12.41
C SER A 326 -2.48 1.62 -13.59
N LYS A 327 -3.36 2.02 -14.53
CA LYS A 327 -3.63 1.28 -15.77
C LYS A 327 -2.43 1.31 -16.72
N ALA A 328 -1.79 2.46 -16.88
CA ALA A 328 -0.59 2.60 -17.70
C ALA A 328 0.55 1.70 -17.20
N SER A 329 0.88 1.78 -15.90
CA SER A 329 1.96 0.96 -15.32
C SER A 329 1.66 -0.54 -15.30
N PHE A 330 0.39 -0.96 -15.33
CA PHE A 330 0.03 -2.36 -15.59
C PHE A 330 0.29 -2.73 -17.06
N ASN A 331 -0.19 -1.92 -18.01
CA ASN A 331 -0.04 -2.16 -19.44
C ASN A 331 1.43 -2.24 -19.87
N ASP A 332 2.30 -1.38 -19.32
CA ASP A 332 3.74 -1.39 -19.60
C ASP A 332 4.39 -2.77 -19.30
N VAL A 333 3.95 -3.41 -18.21
CA VAL A 333 4.40 -4.77 -17.85
C VAL A 333 3.67 -5.83 -18.67
N TRP A 334 2.35 -5.73 -18.82
CA TRP A 334 1.54 -6.71 -19.57
C TRP A 334 1.97 -6.85 -21.03
N GLU A 335 2.17 -5.73 -21.74
CA GLU A 335 2.65 -5.73 -23.12
C GLU A 335 4.04 -6.37 -23.26
N THR A 336 4.87 -6.31 -22.20
CA THR A 336 6.19 -6.95 -22.15
C THR A 336 6.11 -8.47 -21.93
N VAL A 337 5.17 -8.95 -21.11
CA VAL A 337 5.14 -10.38 -20.68
C VAL A 337 4.07 -11.25 -21.34
N LYS A 338 3.03 -10.68 -21.96
CA LYS A 338 1.89 -11.43 -22.51
C LYS A 338 2.30 -12.56 -23.47
N GLY A 339 3.32 -12.32 -24.28
CA GLY A 339 3.86 -13.31 -25.23
C GLY A 339 4.51 -14.54 -24.58
N GLU A 340 4.83 -14.48 -23.28
CA GLU A 340 5.27 -15.63 -22.47
C GLU A 340 4.11 -16.19 -21.63
N VAL A 341 3.26 -15.31 -21.07
CA VAL A 341 2.14 -15.69 -20.18
C VAL A 341 1.02 -16.42 -20.91
N GLU A 342 0.53 -15.90 -22.05
CA GLU A 342 -0.61 -16.50 -22.77
C GLU A 342 -0.29 -17.93 -23.28
N PRO A 343 0.90 -18.22 -23.85
CA PRO A 343 1.29 -19.59 -24.17
C PRO A 343 1.46 -20.49 -22.94
N ALA A 344 2.00 -19.98 -21.83
CA ALA A 344 2.24 -20.77 -20.62
C ALA A 344 0.93 -21.32 -20.01
N ILE A 345 -0.15 -20.54 -20.04
CA ILE A 345 -1.47 -20.97 -19.55
C ILE A 345 -2.38 -21.56 -20.65
N SER A 346 -1.88 -21.71 -21.89
CA SER A 346 -2.68 -22.12 -23.06
C SER A 346 -3.36 -23.49 -22.93
N GLN A 347 -2.86 -24.36 -22.05
CA GLN A 347 -3.44 -25.69 -21.78
C GLN A 347 -4.30 -25.73 -20.50
N VAL A 348 -4.46 -24.61 -19.80
CA VAL A 348 -5.15 -24.52 -18.50
C VAL A 348 -6.30 -23.51 -18.59
N GLU A 349 -7.46 -23.97 -19.09
CA GLU A 349 -8.68 -23.18 -19.30
C GLU A 349 -9.11 -22.39 -18.04
N ALA A 350 -8.94 -23.00 -16.86
CA ALA A 350 -9.18 -22.32 -15.58
C ALA A 350 -8.32 -21.06 -15.45
N GLN A 351 -6.99 -21.15 -15.63
CA GLN A 351 -6.07 -20.02 -15.52
C GLN A 351 -6.34 -18.95 -16.59
N GLN A 352 -6.74 -19.34 -17.81
CA GLN A 352 -7.18 -18.39 -18.85
C GLN A 352 -8.42 -17.61 -18.40
N THR A 353 -9.38 -18.30 -17.76
CA THR A 353 -10.59 -17.67 -17.22
C THR A 353 -10.25 -16.72 -16.06
N LEU A 354 -9.34 -17.11 -15.16
CA LEU A 354 -8.85 -16.23 -14.09
C LEU A 354 -8.13 -14.99 -14.65
N LEU A 355 -7.18 -15.17 -15.58
CA LEU A 355 -6.48 -14.05 -16.22
C LEU A 355 -7.47 -13.10 -16.91
N LYS A 356 -8.45 -13.63 -17.65
CA LYS A 356 -9.49 -12.84 -18.30
C LYS A 356 -10.35 -12.06 -17.30
N ASN A 357 -10.76 -12.68 -16.18
CA ASN A 357 -11.49 -12.01 -15.11
C ASN A 357 -10.68 -10.84 -14.54
N ALA A 358 -9.37 -11.01 -14.37
CA ALA A 358 -8.48 -10.00 -13.81
C ALA A 358 -8.14 -8.87 -14.80
N LEU A 359 -7.90 -9.19 -16.08
CA LEU A 359 -7.76 -8.20 -17.15
C LEU A 359 -9.03 -7.34 -17.27
N ALA A 360 -10.22 -7.94 -17.14
CA ALA A 360 -11.50 -7.23 -17.13
C ALA A 360 -11.72 -6.32 -15.88
N VAL A 361 -10.84 -6.36 -14.86
CA VAL A 361 -10.75 -5.32 -13.82
C VAL A 361 -10.02 -4.10 -14.40
N VAL A 362 -8.86 -4.32 -15.00
CA VAL A 362 -7.99 -3.26 -15.55
C VAL A 362 -8.60 -2.57 -16.76
N GLU A 363 -9.27 -3.31 -17.66
CA GLU A 363 -9.93 -2.78 -18.85
C GLU A 363 -10.94 -1.66 -18.51
N LYS A 364 -11.67 -1.80 -17.40
CA LYS A 364 -12.68 -0.82 -16.93
C LYS A 364 -12.07 0.50 -16.45
N MET A 365 -10.83 0.48 -15.96
CA MET A 365 -10.15 1.66 -15.44
C MET A 365 -10.05 2.75 -16.51
N PRO A 366 -10.08 4.05 -16.14
CA PRO A 366 -9.85 5.13 -17.09
C PRO A 366 -8.48 5.02 -17.77
N THR A 367 -8.41 5.47 -19.03
CA THR A 367 -7.16 5.53 -19.82
C THR A 367 -6.48 6.89 -19.76
N THR A 368 -7.25 7.95 -19.48
CA THR A 368 -6.77 9.33 -19.38
C THR A 368 -7.51 10.07 -18.27
N ALA A 369 -6.81 11.02 -17.63
CA ALA A 369 -7.47 12.10 -16.93
C ALA A 369 -7.83 13.19 -17.95
N ALA A 370 -9.00 13.08 -18.58
CA ALA A 370 -9.54 14.11 -19.46
C ALA A 370 -9.98 15.33 -18.64
N GLY A 371 -9.02 16.17 -18.27
CA GLY A 371 -9.25 17.33 -17.44
C GLY A 371 -9.98 18.45 -18.17
N GLY A 372 -10.83 19.16 -17.42
CA GLY A 372 -11.45 20.41 -17.87
C GLY A 372 -12.45 20.99 -16.87
N ASN A 373 -13.19 20.14 -16.16
CA ASN A 373 -14.22 20.56 -15.21
C ASN A 373 -13.91 20.03 -13.80
N PRO A 374 -13.70 20.87 -12.77
CA PRO A 374 -13.44 20.38 -11.40
C PRO A 374 -14.60 19.55 -10.80
N PHE A 375 -15.81 19.68 -11.34
CA PHE A 375 -16.97 18.86 -10.95
C PHE A 375 -17.07 17.52 -11.70
N GLY A 376 -16.14 17.26 -12.62
CA GLY A 376 -16.13 16.10 -13.51
C GLY A 376 -17.04 16.26 -14.72
N GLY A 377 -16.63 15.66 -15.84
CA GLY A 377 -17.40 15.64 -17.09
C GLY A 377 -16.47 15.42 -18.28
N ALA A 378 -16.98 14.79 -19.34
CA ALA A 378 -16.18 14.62 -20.55
C ALA A 378 -15.91 15.97 -21.22
N ALA A 379 -14.70 16.16 -21.76
CA ALA A 379 -14.42 17.28 -22.63
C ALA A 379 -15.37 17.25 -23.84
N ALA A 380 -15.90 18.40 -24.26
CA ALA A 380 -16.92 18.47 -25.30
C ALA A 380 -16.46 17.79 -26.60
N GLY A 381 -17.14 16.71 -26.99
CA GLY A 381 -16.79 15.88 -28.15
C GLY A 381 -16.18 14.51 -27.80
N GLN A 382 -15.77 14.25 -26.56
CA GLN A 382 -15.36 12.92 -26.10
C GLN A 382 -16.56 12.16 -25.50
N SER A 383 -16.71 10.88 -25.85
CA SER A 383 -17.75 10.04 -25.26
C SER A 383 -17.35 9.58 -23.85
N ALA A 384 -18.32 9.43 -22.95
CA ALA A 384 -18.06 8.92 -21.60
C ALA A 384 -17.43 7.52 -21.59
N ALA A 385 -17.64 6.72 -22.65
CA ALA A 385 -17.00 5.43 -22.83
C ALA A 385 -15.49 5.53 -23.17
N ALA A 386 -15.08 6.55 -23.93
CA ALA A 386 -13.68 6.75 -24.31
C ALA A 386 -12.77 7.13 -23.13
N LEU A 387 -13.36 7.55 -22.00
CA LEU A 387 -12.66 7.93 -20.78
C LEU A 387 -12.46 6.77 -19.80
N GLY A 388 -13.10 5.62 -20.05
CA GLY A 388 -13.28 4.54 -19.08
C GLY A 388 -14.27 4.89 -17.98
N GLN A 389 -14.74 3.89 -17.24
CA GLN A 389 -15.77 4.07 -16.22
C GLN A 389 -15.13 4.27 -14.84
N VAL A 390 -15.59 5.31 -14.13
CA VAL A 390 -15.32 5.51 -12.72
C VAL A 390 -16.65 5.55 -11.99
N ASP A 391 -16.80 4.68 -11.00
CA ASP A 391 -18.01 4.59 -10.20
C ASP A 391 -18.08 5.78 -9.23
N GLU A 392 -18.98 6.72 -9.52
CA GLU A 392 -19.21 7.89 -8.70
C GLU A 392 -19.89 7.59 -7.35
N SER A 393 -20.56 6.45 -7.21
CA SER A 393 -21.07 5.98 -5.92
C SER A 393 -19.91 5.48 -5.08
N ALA A 394 -19.07 4.59 -5.63
CA ALA A 394 -17.87 4.10 -4.93
C ALA A 394 -16.94 5.24 -4.49
N PHE A 395 -16.69 6.21 -5.38
CA PHE A 395 -15.89 7.41 -5.07
C PHE A 395 -16.38 8.16 -3.81
N LYS A 396 -17.70 8.26 -3.61
CA LYS A 396 -18.35 9.00 -2.51
C LYS A 396 -18.66 8.13 -1.28
N ASN A 397 -18.90 6.84 -1.47
CA ASN A 397 -19.53 5.97 -0.47
C ASN A 397 -18.68 4.78 -0.02
N MET A 398 -17.69 4.34 -0.81
CA MET A 398 -16.81 3.22 -0.43
C MET A 398 -15.79 3.68 0.61
N TRP A 399 -15.94 3.19 1.84
CA TRP A 399 -15.00 3.46 2.92
C TRP A 399 -13.82 2.50 2.88
N ASN A 400 -12.66 2.97 3.33
CA ASN A 400 -11.42 2.23 3.34
C ASN A 400 -10.74 2.47 4.69
N PHE A 401 -10.43 1.39 5.39
CA PHE A 401 -9.78 1.42 6.69
C PHE A 401 -8.35 0.89 6.57
N ASN A 402 -7.38 1.80 6.61
CA ASN A 402 -5.97 1.45 6.73
C ASN A 402 -5.65 1.31 8.23
N LEU A 403 -5.24 0.13 8.65
CA LEU A 403 -4.93 -0.19 10.05
C LEU A 403 -3.54 0.29 10.45
N ALA A 404 -3.35 0.48 11.76
CA ALA A 404 -2.03 0.59 12.36
C ALA A 404 -1.42 -0.81 12.56
N ASP A 405 -0.09 -0.85 12.71
CA ASP A 405 0.60 -2.02 13.26
C ASP A 405 0.06 -2.30 14.68
N ALA A 406 -0.21 -3.57 15.00
CA ALA A 406 -0.89 -3.99 16.23
C ALA A 406 -0.16 -3.57 17.53
N ALA A 407 1.15 -3.31 17.47
CA ALA A 407 1.89 -2.78 18.61
C ALA A 407 1.57 -1.30 18.91
N PHE A 408 0.99 -0.56 17.96
CA PHE A 408 0.63 0.85 18.08
C PHE A 408 -0.87 1.13 18.11
N GLY A 409 -1.72 0.29 17.53
CA GLY A 409 -3.16 0.58 17.48
C GLY A 409 -4.04 -0.50 16.88
N TRP A 410 -5.34 -0.25 16.88
CA TRP A 410 -6.36 -1.14 16.35
C TRP A 410 -7.65 -0.41 15.99
N LEU A 411 -8.50 -1.08 15.21
CA LEU A 411 -9.89 -0.71 14.92
C LEU A 411 -10.81 -1.78 15.52
N VAL A 412 -11.95 -1.40 16.08
CA VAL A 412 -13.06 -2.32 16.38
C VAL A 412 -14.25 -1.92 15.54
N LEU A 413 -14.85 -2.89 14.86
CA LEU A 413 -16.18 -2.78 14.28
C LEU A 413 -17.18 -3.19 15.37
N GLU A 414 -18.04 -2.27 15.80
CA GLU A 414 -19.04 -2.52 16.83
C GLU A 414 -20.41 -2.74 16.19
N ILE A 415 -20.97 -3.94 16.31
CA ILE A 415 -22.09 -4.40 15.50
C ILE A 415 -23.32 -4.63 16.38
N GLN A 416 -24.35 -3.82 16.16
CA GLN A 416 -25.59 -3.85 16.95
C GLN A 416 -26.77 -3.34 16.10
N ASP A 417 -27.94 -3.97 16.27
CA ASP A 417 -29.21 -3.54 15.67
C ASP A 417 -29.13 -3.26 14.15
N GLY A 418 -28.38 -4.11 13.43
CA GLY A 418 -28.18 -4.00 11.98
C GLY A 418 -27.22 -2.88 11.54
N ARG A 419 -26.44 -2.29 12.47
CA ARG A 419 -25.48 -1.21 12.21
C ARG A 419 -24.06 -1.62 12.55
N ILE A 420 -23.09 -0.98 11.87
CA ILE A 420 -21.66 -1.10 12.14
C ILE A 420 -21.14 0.27 12.60
N GLY A 421 -20.85 0.41 13.90
CA GLY A 421 -20.07 1.50 14.47
C GLY A 421 -18.57 1.21 14.37
N THR A 422 -17.73 2.23 14.60
CA THR A 422 -16.27 2.06 14.63
C THR A 422 -15.63 2.75 15.83
N GLU A 423 -14.72 2.03 16.50
CA GLU A 423 -13.86 2.55 17.58
C GLU A 423 -12.40 2.36 17.15
N MET A 424 -11.62 3.44 17.05
CA MET A 424 -10.21 3.36 16.62
C MET A 424 -9.28 3.86 17.73
N ARG A 425 -8.24 3.08 18.04
CA ARG A 425 -7.25 3.38 19.08
C ARG A 425 -5.84 3.44 18.50
N ALA A 426 -5.04 4.39 18.99
CA ALA A 426 -3.61 4.49 18.71
C ALA A 426 -2.85 4.89 19.99
N GLN A 427 -1.59 4.46 20.12
CA GLN A 427 -0.70 4.78 21.25
C GLN A 427 -0.36 6.28 21.31
N GLY A 428 -0.36 6.96 20.17
CA GLY A 428 -0.12 8.40 20.06
C GLY A 428 1.34 8.78 19.81
N PHE A 429 1.62 10.09 19.75
CA PHE A 429 2.97 10.62 19.63
C PHE A 429 3.63 10.79 21.01
N ASN A 430 4.79 10.16 21.22
CA ASN A 430 5.56 10.36 22.46
C ASN A 430 6.39 11.65 22.41
N PHE A 431 6.03 12.64 23.23
CA PHE A 431 6.73 13.93 23.35
C PHE A 431 7.65 14.05 24.58
N SER A 432 7.77 13.04 25.45
CA SER A 432 8.52 13.14 26.72
C SER A 432 10.01 13.51 26.53
N HIS A 433 10.58 13.08 25.41
CA HIS A 433 11.93 13.42 24.95
C HIS A 433 12.23 14.93 24.87
N ARG A 434 11.21 15.79 24.82
CA ARG A 434 11.36 17.25 24.79
C ARG A 434 11.70 17.83 26.17
N GLY A 435 11.09 17.31 27.24
CA GLY A 435 11.36 17.76 28.61
C GLY A 435 12.77 17.37 29.08
N ALA A 436 13.26 16.21 28.65
CA ALA A 436 14.58 15.68 29.01
C ALA A 436 15.79 16.56 28.58
N LYS A 437 15.58 17.57 27.72
CA LYS A 437 16.63 18.53 27.30
C LYS A 437 16.63 19.86 28.06
N GLN A 438 15.75 20.06 29.04
CA GLN A 438 15.66 21.33 29.80
C GLN A 438 16.27 21.30 31.21
N GLN A 439 16.92 20.21 31.62
CA GLN A 439 17.73 20.17 32.85
C GLN A 439 19.23 20.07 32.54
N PRO A 440 19.98 21.19 32.51
CA PRO A 440 21.44 21.13 32.55
C PRO A 440 21.89 20.77 33.98
N GLY A 441 22.48 19.58 34.16
CA GLY A 441 23.19 19.22 35.40
C GLY A 441 22.92 17.82 35.98
N VAL A 442 21.91 17.09 35.52
CA VAL A 442 21.63 15.73 36.01
C VAL A 442 22.25 14.71 35.05
N GLN A 443 23.26 13.97 35.51
CA GLN A 443 23.78 12.80 34.78
C GLN A 443 22.69 11.71 34.72
N PRO A 444 22.52 10.99 33.59
CA PRO A 444 21.53 9.93 33.50
C PRO A 444 21.95 8.76 34.41
N ALA A 445 21.23 8.59 35.52
CA ALA A 445 21.37 7.41 36.37
C ALA A 445 21.06 6.13 35.56
N PRO A 446 21.82 5.04 35.72
CA PRO A 446 21.54 3.80 35.02
C PRO A 446 20.19 3.24 35.48
N VAL A 447 19.24 3.12 34.54
CA VAL A 447 17.96 2.44 34.79
C VAL A 447 18.20 0.96 35.05
N ALA A 448 18.11 0.56 36.31
CA ALA A 448 18.24 -0.84 36.71
C ALA A 448 17.09 -1.66 36.12
N ALA A 449 17.44 -2.77 35.45
CA ALA A 449 16.45 -3.76 35.01
C ALA A 449 16.09 -4.69 36.17
N GLY A 450 14.81 -4.96 36.37
CA GLY A 450 14.35 -6.07 37.23
C GLY A 450 13.16 -5.75 38.13
N ALA A 451 11.97 -6.22 37.70
CA ALA A 451 10.90 -6.68 38.58
C ALA A 451 10.07 -7.71 37.80
N SER A 452 9.98 -8.93 38.30
CA SER A 452 9.37 -10.11 37.63
C SER A 452 7.88 -10.24 38.01
N PRO A 453 7.08 -11.10 37.34
CA PRO A 453 5.61 -11.08 37.49
C PRO A 453 5.13 -11.69 38.81
N VAL A 454 3.94 -11.25 39.25
CA VAL A 454 3.28 -11.79 40.45
C VAL A 454 2.46 -13.02 40.07
N THR A 455 2.71 -14.15 40.75
CA THR A 455 1.90 -15.36 40.65
C THR A 455 0.72 -15.30 41.62
N HIS A 456 -0.44 -15.81 41.22
CA HIS A 456 -1.62 -15.91 42.08
C HIS A 456 -2.07 -17.37 42.26
N THR A 457 -1.99 -17.85 43.50
CA THR A 457 -2.67 -19.05 44.00
C THR A 457 -3.25 -18.71 45.38
N GLY A 458 -4.55 -18.90 45.57
CA GLY A 458 -5.19 -18.85 46.90
C GLY A 458 -5.30 -20.27 47.49
N PRO A 459 -6.24 -20.53 48.42
CA PRO A 459 -7.08 -19.59 49.17
C PRO A 459 -7.17 -19.91 50.70
N SER A 460 -7.62 -18.96 51.53
CA SER A 460 -8.20 -19.23 52.87
C SER A 460 -8.95 -18.01 53.42
N ALA A 461 -9.80 -18.21 54.43
CA ALA A 461 -10.66 -17.18 55.03
C ALA A 461 -10.41 -17.04 56.56
N PRO A 462 -11.38 -16.60 57.40
CA PRO A 462 -11.47 -15.21 57.88
C PRO A 462 -11.31 -15.07 59.41
N LEU A 463 -11.89 -14.00 60.01
CA LEU A 463 -11.91 -13.56 61.43
C LEU A 463 -10.89 -12.44 61.76
N ALA A 464 -11.13 -11.50 62.70
CA ALA A 464 -12.38 -10.97 63.29
C ALA A 464 -12.08 -9.67 64.11
N ALA A 465 -13.16 -8.95 64.48
CA ALA A 465 -13.27 -7.99 65.60
C ALA A 465 -12.48 -6.65 65.59
N SER A 466 -13.25 -5.57 65.76
CA SER A 466 -12.83 -4.22 66.25
C SER A 466 -12.79 -4.21 67.81
N PRO A 467 -12.66 -3.10 68.59
CA PRO A 467 -13.02 -1.69 68.32
C PRO A 467 -12.10 -0.59 68.95
N ALA A 468 -12.65 0.63 69.08
CA ALA A 468 -12.24 1.77 69.93
C ALA A 468 -11.05 2.66 69.45
N ALA A 469 -11.08 4.00 69.59
CA ALA A 469 -12.18 4.92 69.94
C ALA A 469 -11.95 6.37 69.42
N GLN A 470 -13.05 7.12 69.29
CA GLN A 470 -13.12 8.59 69.18
C GLN A 470 -13.25 9.21 70.61
N PRO A 471 -12.97 10.51 70.87
CA PRO A 471 -13.68 11.64 70.24
C PRO A 471 -12.90 12.96 70.02
N GLY A 472 -13.52 13.92 69.31
CA GLY A 472 -13.06 15.31 69.20
C GLY A 472 -13.86 16.11 68.17
N THR A 473 -14.69 17.07 68.61
CA THR A 473 -15.66 17.80 67.76
C THR A 473 -15.35 19.29 67.63
N THR A 474 -15.49 19.86 66.43
CA THR A 474 -16.20 21.15 66.18
C THR A 474 -16.33 21.48 64.69
N ALA A 475 -17.47 22.05 64.32
CA ALA A 475 -17.74 22.82 63.09
C ALA A 475 -18.74 23.93 63.49
N PRO A 476 -18.85 25.10 62.80
CA PRO A 476 -19.50 25.15 61.48
C PRO A 476 -19.05 26.31 60.52
N ALA A 477 -19.84 26.49 59.44
CA ALA A 477 -20.12 27.73 58.69
C ALA A 477 -19.34 28.07 57.37
N GLN A 478 -20.13 28.25 56.29
CA GLN A 478 -19.90 29.14 55.13
C GLN A 478 -20.62 30.49 55.41
N PRO A 479 -20.85 31.46 54.47
CA PRO A 479 -20.43 31.69 53.06
C PRO A 479 -19.79 33.13 52.95
N PRO A 480 -19.94 34.02 51.91
CA PRO A 480 -20.46 33.92 50.52
C PRO A 480 -19.58 34.58 49.42
N ARG A 481 -20.13 34.67 48.19
CA ARG A 481 -19.61 35.50 47.07
C ARG A 481 -20.06 36.97 47.16
N PRO A 482 -19.37 37.90 46.48
CA PRO A 482 -19.98 39.12 45.90
C PRO A 482 -20.57 38.88 44.49
N SER A 483 -21.34 39.86 43.98
CA SER A 483 -22.11 39.78 42.72
C SER A 483 -21.82 40.95 41.76
N ALA A 484 -22.32 40.84 40.51
CA ALA A 484 -22.38 41.94 39.56
C ALA A 484 -23.59 42.87 39.80
N PRO A 485 -23.59 44.07 39.19
CA PRO A 485 -24.81 44.78 38.80
C PRO A 485 -24.86 45.12 37.28
N ALA A 486 -26.03 45.46 36.75
CA ALA A 486 -26.23 45.88 35.36
C ALA A 486 -27.48 46.77 35.17
N SER A 487 -27.45 47.71 34.22
CA SER A 487 -28.62 48.29 33.49
C SER A 487 -28.17 49.37 32.48
N ALA A 488 -29.04 49.73 31.52
CA ALA A 488 -28.79 50.70 30.44
C ALA A 488 -29.52 52.05 30.67
N PRO A 489 -29.38 53.09 29.81
CA PRO A 489 -30.18 53.16 28.57
C PRO A 489 -29.48 53.81 27.34
N VAL A 490 -30.26 54.06 26.27
CA VAL A 490 -29.87 54.56 24.92
C VAL A 490 -30.55 55.92 24.66
N PRO A 491 -29.92 56.92 23.98
CA PRO A 491 -30.47 57.36 22.67
C PRO A 491 -29.53 58.09 21.65
N THR A 492 -30.02 58.18 20.40
CA THR A 492 -29.69 59.14 19.30
C THR A 492 -28.52 58.89 18.31
N LYS A 493 -28.68 59.48 17.11
CA LYS A 493 -27.86 59.42 15.87
C LYS A 493 -28.01 60.77 15.13
N PRO A 494 -26.92 61.39 14.64
CA PRO A 494 -26.71 61.54 13.17
C PRO A 494 -25.24 61.20 12.77
N ALA A 495 -24.82 60.80 11.57
CA ALA A 495 -25.37 60.58 10.21
C ALA A 495 -24.64 61.41 9.12
N THR A 496 -23.67 60.78 8.44
CA THR A 496 -23.25 61.07 7.03
C THR A 496 -22.50 62.42 6.78
N PRO A 497 -21.70 62.60 5.70
CA PRO A 497 -22.02 62.29 4.30
C PRO A 497 -21.05 61.39 3.52
N GLN A 498 -21.64 60.75 2.51
CA GLN A 498 -21.02 60.03 1.39
C GLN A 498 -21.17 60.90 0.11
N PRO A 499 -20.17 60.97 -0.79
CA PRO A 499 -20.37 61.51 -2.13
C PRO A 499 -21.17 60.54 -3.02
N ALA A 500 -22.14 61.06 -3.78
CA ALA A 500 -22.98 60.31 -4.72
C ALA A 500 -23.08 61.05 -6.07
N PRO A 501 -23.41 60.38 -7.19
CA PRO A 501 -23.27 60.93 -8.54
C PRO A 501 -24.49 61.73 -9.05
N ALA A 502 -24.26 62.52 -10.10
CA ALA A 502 -25.28 63.15 -10.97
C ALA A 502 -24.78 63.14 -12.43
N ALA A 503 -25.66 63.39 -13.42
CA ALA A 503 -25.41 63.02 -14.83
C ALA A 503 -25.97 64.01 -15.88
N SER A 504 -25.46 63.86 -17.13
CA SER A 504 -26.04 64.35 -18.40
C SER A 504 -26.02 65.88 -18.65
N PRO A 505 -26.04 66.39 -19.91
CA PRO A 505 -26.69 65.86 -21.12
C PRO A 505 -25.82 65.69 -22.39
N ALA A 506 -26.49 65.34 -23.51
CA ALA A 506 -25.95 65.15 -24.87
C ALA A 506 -26.13 66.46 -25.73
N PRO A 507 -25.89 66.55 -27.08
CA PRO A 507 -26.15 65.55 -28.14
C PRO A 507 -25.15 65.47 -29.34
N LYS A 508 -25.46 64.55 -30.30
CA LYS A 508 -24.95 64.45 -31.70
C LYS A 508 -23.46 64.04 -31.87
N GLU A 509 -23.01 63.46 -33.00
CA GLU A 509 -23.68 63.18 -34.29
C GLU A 509 -23.32 61.78 -34.89
N GLU A 510 -23.72 61.53 -36.13
CA GLU A 510 -23.80 60.24 -36.84
C GLU A 510 -22.55 59.90 -37.68
N ARG A 511 -22.24 58.59 -37.92
CA ARG A 511 -22.19 57.96 -39.28
C ARG A 511 -21.54 56.56 -39.38
N ALA A 512 -22.37 55.61 -39.86
CA ALA A 512 -22.12 54.43 -40.72
C ALA A 512 -21.00 53.38 -40.43
N ALA A 513 -21.39 52.11 -40.57
CA ALA A 513 -20.51 51.00 -40.97
C ALA A 513 -20.31 50.97 -42.52
N PRO A 514 -19.58 49.99 -43.07
CA PRO A 514 -20.31 48.80 -43.52
C PRO A 514 -19.59 47.46 -43.24
N ALA A 515 -20.35 46.37 -43.35
CA ALA A 515 -19.82 45.01 -43.38
C ALA A 515 -19.49 44.55 -44.81
N ALA A 516 -18.71 43.48 -44.93
CA ALA A 516 -18.62 42.65 -46.14
C ALA A 516 -18.75 41.17 -45.75
N ALA A 517 -19.44 40.40 -46.58
CA ALA A 517 -19.68 38.96 -46.41
C ALA A 517 -19.44 38.22 -47.74
N ASN A 518 -19.77 36.92 -47.79
CA ASN A 518 -19.43 35.90 -48.81
C ASN A 518 -18.11 35.16 -48.49
N GLY A 519 -17.93 33.90 -48.90
CA GLY A 519 -18.84 32.97 -49.59
C GLY A 519 -18.15 31.62 -49.81
N ALA A 520 -18.90 30.53 -49.93
CA ALA A 520 -18.34 29.17 -49.84
C ALA A 520 -17.86 28.57 -51.18
N ALA A 521 -16.72 27.87 -51.13
CA ALA A 521 -16.33 26.80 -52.04
C ALA A 521 -15.37 25.85 -51.29
N GLY A 522 -15.37 24.55 -51.63
CA GLY A 522 -14.57 23.55 -50.92
C GLY A 522 -13.46 22.95 -51.78
N ALA A 523 -12.33 22.63 -51.13
CA ALA A 523 -11.32 21.68 -51.61
C ALA A 523 -10.81 20.91 -50.38
N ALA A 524 -10.56 19.62 -50.53
CA ALA A 524 -9.98 18.79 -49.47
C ALA A 524 -8.47 18.68 -49.70
N ASP A 525 -7.69 18.89 -48.64
CA ASP A 525 -6.33 18.35 -48.57
C ASP A 525 -5.89 18.13 -47.12
N THR A 526 -4.87 17.28 -46.91
CA THR A 526 -4.59 16.67 -45.60
C THR A 526 -3.38 17.23 -44.86
N ALA A 527 -3.59 17.80 -43.67
CA ALA A 527 -2.52 18.11 -42.71
C ALA A 527 -3.04 18.19 -41.25
N PRO A 528 -2.35 17.61 -40.25
CA PRO A 528 -2.73 17.72 -38.85
C PRO A 528 -2.24 19.03 -38.21
N SER A 529 -3.12 19.76 -37.53
CA SER A 529 -2.76 20.97 -36.76
C SER A 529 -2.30 20.62 -35.34
N SER A 530 -1.32 21.38 -34.82
CA SER A 530 -0.57 21.02 -33.62
C SER A 530 -0.96 21.82 -32.37
N ALA A 531 -1.14 21.13 -31.24
CA ALA A 531 -1.15 21.75 -29.93
C ALA A 531 0.27 22.26 -29.56
N PRO A 532 0.39 23.36 -28.77
CA PRO A 532 1.68 23.96 -28.47
C PRO A 532 2.58 23.05 -27.63
N LYS A 533 3.67 22.56 -28.23
CA LYS A 533 4.71 21.78 -27.53
C LYS A 533 5.59 22.70 -26.69
N ASN A 534 6.04 22.20 -25.54
CA ASN A 534 7.06 22.86 -24.73
C ASN A 534 8.43 22.73 -25.43
N PRO A 535 9.21 23.80 -25.63
CA PRO A 535 10.42 23.76 -26.48
C PRO A 535 11.52 22.83 -25.95
N ALA A 536 11.49 22.46 -24.66
CA ALA A 536 12.43 21.52 -24.05
C ALA A 536 12.25 20.05 -24.51
N GLU A 537 11.07 19.64 -24.99
CA GLU A 537 10.81 18.25 -25.39
C GLU A 537 11.44 17.89 -26.75
N ASN A 538 11.94 18.87 -27.50
CA ASN A 538 12.59 18.69 -28.80
C ASN A 538 14.12 18.94 -28.78
N ILE A 539 14.75 19.16 -27.62
CA ILE A 539 16.18 19.52 -27.56
C ILE A 539 17.06 18.29 -27.85
N ILE A 540 17.69 18.29 -29.01
CA ILE A 540 18.80 17.39 -29.34
C ILE A 540 20.08 18.02 -28.76
N GLY A 541 20.66 17.42 -27.73
CA GLY A 541 21.83 18.01 -27.08
C GLY A 541 22.64 17.08 -26.18
N LEU A 542 23.74 17.61 -25.67
CA LEU A 542 24.58 16.99 -24.63
C LEU A 542 24.46 17.80 -23.34
N PHE A 543 24.29 17.12 -22.21
CA PHE A 543 24.20 17.66 -20.87
C PHE A 543 25.59 17.66 -20.22
N ILE A 544 26.11 18.83 -19.88
CA ILE A 544 27.42 19.02 -19.25
C ILE A 544 27.22 19.44 -17.80
N MET A 545 27.60 18.57 -16.87
CA MET A 545 27.60 18.83 -15.43
C MET A 545 28.92 19.48 -14.98
N ASN A 546 28.86 20.28 -13.92
CA ASN A 546 29.98 21.02 -13.29
C ASN A 546 30.66 22.10 -14.16
N ALA A 547 30.12 22.45 -15.33
CA ALA A 547 30.67 23.48 -16.20
C ALA A 547 30.30 24.90 -15.74
N GLN A 548 31.31 25.74 -15.50
CA GLN A 548 31.18 27.07 -14.92
C GLN A 548 30.83 28.15 -15.95
N SER A 549 31.37 28.05 -17.17
CA SER A 549 31.19 29.03 -18.26
C SER A 549 30.81 28.36 -19.58
N ASP A 550 30.42 29.14 -20.60
CA ASP A 550 30.05 28.59 -21.92
C ASP A 550 31.29 28.30 -22.78
N GLU A 551 32.39 29.00 -22.51
CA GLU A 551 33.73 28.78 -23.05
C GLU A 551 34.25 27.42 -22.59
N GLN A 552 34.18 27.14 -21.28
CA GLN A 552 34.55 25.83 -20.72
C GLN A 552 33.73 24.66 -21.29
N VAL A 553 32.49 24.91 -21.76
CA VAL A 553 31.72 23.89 -22.49
C VAL A 553 32.25 23.70 -23.90
N ARG A 554 32.53 24.79 -24.64
CA ARG A 554 33.08 24.71 -25.99
C ARG A 554 34.44 24.02 -26.01
N ASP A 555 35.31 24.31 -25.05
CA ASP A 555 36.67 23.78 -24.97
C ASP A 555 36.76 22.26 -24.69
N LEU A 556 35.63 21.59 -24.46
CA LEU A 556 35.56 20.12 -24.43
C LEU A 556 35.55 19.49 -25.84
N PHE A 557 35.09 20.23 -26.85
CA PHE A 557 34.83 19.71 -28.20
C PHE A 557 35.96 20.03 -29.18
N SER A 558 36.04 19.26 -30.27
CA SER A 558 36.91 19.59 -31.41
C SER A 558 36.43 20.89 -32.09
N GLU A 559 37.27 21.60 -32.86
CA GLU A 559 36.83 22.81 -33.57
C GLU A 559 35.69 22.51 -34.57
N ASP A 560 35.71 21.34 -35.21
CA ASP A 560 34.65 20.89 -36.12
C ASP A 560 33.33 20.62 -35.38
N ASP A 561 33.38 20.10 -34.16
CA ASP A 561 32.20 19.88 -33.31
C ASP A 561 31.72 21.18 -32.64
N LYS A 562 32.63 22.09 -32.24
CA LYS A 562 32.31 23.44 -31.74
C LYS A 562 31.46 24.22 -32.75
N ALA A 563 31.78 24.10 -34.05
CA ALA A 563 31.03 24.73 -35.13
C ALA A 563 29.59 24.21 -35.30
N LYS A 564 29.28 23.01 -34.77
CA LYS A 564 27.95 22.39 -34.83
C LYS A 564 27.06 22.73 -33.62
N ILE A 565 27.62 23.30 -32.55
CA ILE A 565 26.86 23.69 -31.36
C ILE A 565 26.02 24.94 -31.66
N LEU A 566 24.71 24.73 -31.88
CA LEU A 566 23.76 25.80 -32.18
C LEU A 566 23.59 26.79 -31.03
N LYS A 567 23.63 26.28 -29.79
CA LYS A 567 23.41 27.06 -28.57
C LYS A 567 23.94 26.31 -27.35
N ILE A 568 24.32 27.05 -26.30
CA ILE A 568 24.53 26.51 -24.97
C ILE A 568 23.46 27.12 -24.04
N ASP A 569 22.68 26.28 -23.37
CA ASP A 569 21.65 26.68 -22.41
C ASP A 569 22.06 26.37 -20.97
N ARG A 570 21.74 27.26 -20.03
CA ARG A 570 21.98 27.04 -18.59
C ARG A 570 20.90 26.13 -18.01
N TRP A 571 21.28 24.99 -17.43
CA TRP A 571 20.35 23.97 -16.92
C TRP A 571 20.59 23.71 -15.42
N GLY A 572 20.16 24.67 -14.61
CA GLY A 572 20.48 24.76 -13.18
C GLY A 572 21.70 25.64 -12.90
N GLN A 573 22.28 25.52 -11.70
CA GLN A 573 23.34 26.44 -11.26
C GLN A 573 24.70 26.13 -11.92
N ASN A 574 25.08 24.85 -11.97
CA ASN A 574 26.41 24.38 -12.40
C ASN A 574 26.36 23.43 -13.62
N ASN A 575 25.23 23.33 -14.33
CA ASN A 575 25.12 22.48 -15.52
C ASN A 575 24.61 23.27 -16.73
N LYS A 576 24.96 22.79 -17.91
CA LYS A 576 24.64 23.40 -19.21
C LYS A 576 24.21 22.32 -20.22
N VAL A 577 23.55 22.73 -21.29
CA VAL A 577 23.18 21.86 -22.42
C VAL A 577 23.72 22.46 -23.71
N ALA A 578 24.62 21.75 -24.40
CA ALA A 578 25.02 22.09 -25.76
C ALA A 578 24.01 21.48 -26.75
N GLN A 579 23.33 22.32 -27.54
CA GLN A 579 22.34 21.90 -28.53
C GLN A 579 22.98 21.69 -29.91
N PHE A 580 22.55 20.64 -30.60
CA PHE A 580 23.00 20.27 -31.95
C PHE A 580 21.82 20.26 -32.93
N LYS A 581 22.11 20.35 -34.23
CA LYS A 581 21.08 20.40 -35.27
C LYS A 581 20.40 19.06 -35.53
N THR A 582 21.16 17.96 -35.43
CA THR A 582 20.68 16.60 -35.67
C THR A 582 21.23 15.64 -34.61
N ALA A 583 20.66 14.42 -34.53
CA ALA A 583 21.10 13.42 -33.55
C ALA A 583 22.49 12.87 -33.90
N GLU A 584 22.80 12.76 -35.18
CA GLU A 584 24.07 12.30 -35.73
C GLU A 584 25.21 13.27 -35.36
N ASP A 585 24.98 14.59 -35.47
CA ASP A 585 25.95 15.60 -35.03
C ASP A 585 26.19 15.55 -33.51
N ARG A 586 25.13 15.34 -32.72
CA ARG A 586 25.21 15.15 -31.26
C ARG A 586 26.03 13.92 -30.89
N ASP A 587 25.78 12.79 -31.56
CA ASP A 587 26.37 11.50 -31.19
C ASP A 587 27.81 11.37 -31.67
N ALA A 588 28.16 11.93 -32.84
CA ALA A 588 29.55 12.09 -33.26
C ALA A 588 30.35 12.98 -32.28
N ALA A 589 29.79 14.12 -31.88
CA ALA A 589 30.41 14.98 -30.87
C ALA A 589 30.51 14.29 -29.49
N MET A 590 29.61 13.37 -29.16
CA MET A 590 29.69 12.53 -27.95
C MET A 590 30.78 11.45 -28.05
N GLU A 591 31.02 10.92 -29.26
CA GLU A 591 32.06 9.91 -29.51
C GLU A 591 33.47 10.53 -29.43
N HIS A 592 33.68 11.70 -30.05
CA HIS A 592 34.97 12.40 -30.09
C HIS A 592 35.48 12.91 -28.73
N LEU A 593 34.62 13.05 -27.71
CA LEU A 593 35.02 13.50 -26.37
C LEU A 593 36.04 12.54 -25.72
N PRO A 594 36.92 13.02 -24.81
CA PRO A 594 37.74 12.14 -23.98
C PRO A 594 36.91 11.29 -23.01
N ASP A 595 37.28 10.04 -22.78
CA ASP A 595 36.52 9.16 -21.87
C ASP A 595 36.52 9.64 -20.40
N GLU A 596 37.52 10.41 -19.98
CA GLU A 596 37.56 11.08 -18.66
C GLU A 596 36.37 12.02 -18.40
N VAL A 597 35.76 12.59 -19.46
CA VAL A 597 34.58 13.45 -19.33
C VAL A 597 33.28 12.74 -19.66
N LYS A 598 33.31 11.48 -20.13
CA LYS A 598 32.11 10.62 -20.29
C LYS A 598 31.86 9.77 -19.04
N ASN A 599 32.94 9.25 -18.44
CA ASN A 599 32.91 8.22 -17.42
C ASN A 599 33.65 8.65 -16.15
N ARG A 600 33.19 8.19 -14.98
CA ARG A 600 33.82 8.47 -13.68
C ARG A 600 34.04 7.18 -12.90
N ALA A 601 35.25 6.98 -12.41
CA ALA A 601 35.60 5.81 -11.61
C ALA A 601 34.92 5.86 -10.22
N PRO A 602 34.33 4.75 -9.72
CA PRO A 602 33.77 4.69 -8.38
C PRO A 602 34.81 5.04 -7.31
N GLY A 603 34.46 5.95 -6.39
CA GLY A 603 35.34 6.39 -5.29
C GLY A 603 36.26 7.58 -5.60
N GLN A 604 36.32 8.08 -6.84
CA GLN A 604 37.04 9.31 -7.20
C GLN A 604 36.07 10.38 -7.72
N GLU A 605 35.35 11.02 -6.79
CA GLU A 605 34.44 12.14 -7.09
C GLU A 605 35.15 13.49 -7.04
N ASP A 606 36.07 13.73 -7.98
CA ASP A 606 36.47 15.10 -8.29
C ASP A 606 35.30 15.85 -8.95
N ARG A 607 34.60 16.69 -8.17
CA ARG A 607 33.48 17.51 -8.63
C ARG A 607 33.91 18.83 -9.29
N SER A 608 35.21 19.09 -9.43
CA SER A 608 35.72 20.23 -10.22
C SER A 608 35.77 19.94 -11.72
N LYS A 609 35.99 18.67 -12.11
CA LYS A 609 35.97 18.24 -13.52
C LYS A 609 34.53 18.15 -14.09
N PRO A 610 34.33 18.57 -15.35
CA PRO A 610 33.05 18.42 -16.04
C PRO A 610 32.72 16.95 -16.36
N LEU A 611 31.44 16.65 -16.53
CA LEU A 611 30.94 15.33 -16.93
C LEU A 611 29.83 15.50 -17.98
N VAL A 612 29.99 14.89 -19.15
CA VAL A 612 29.08 14.98 -20.30
C VAL A 612 28.26 13.71 -20.42
N LYS A 613 26.96 13.87 -20.72
CA LYS A 613 26.02 12.79 -21.07
C LYS A 613 25.11 13.25 -22.20
N ILE A 614 24.45 12.32 -22.89
CA ILE A 614 23.35 12.69 -23.80
C ILE A 614 22.25 13.39 -23.00
N PHE A 615 21.75 14.53 -23.49
CA PHE A 615 20.65 15.24 -22.83
C PHE A 615 19.36 14.45 -22.98
N SER A 616 18.87 13.92 -21.87
CA SER A 616 17.49 13.50 -21.71
C SER A 616 16.77 14.59 -20.92
N PRO A 617 15.71 15.24 -21.46
CA PRO A 617 14.91 16.16 -20.67
C PRO A 617 14.30 15.37 -19.49
N PRO A 618 14.27 15.94 -18.27
CA PRO A 618 13.83 15.20 -17.08
C PRO A 618 12.39 14.71 -17.28
N ALA A 619 12.23 13.38 -17.30
CA ALA A 619 10.92 12.72 -17.37
C ALA A 619 10.00 13.32 -16.30
N ARG A 620 8.76 13.67 -16.71
CA ARG A 620 7.91 14.68 -16.07
C ARG A 620 7.73 14.47 -14.55
N GLN A 621 8.66 15.02 -13.76
CA GLN A 621 8.48 15.17 -12.33
C GLN A 621 7.37 16.19 -12.09
N PHE A 622 6.21 15.70 -11.68
CA PHE A 622 5.12 16.51 -11.15
C PHE A 622 5.56 17.12 -9.81
N SER A 623 6.40 18.17 -9.90
CA SER A 623 6.75 19.01 -8.76
C SER A 623 5.48 19.56 -8.13
N ARG A 624 5.32 19.36 -6.83
CA ARG A 624 4.18 19.82 -6.03
C ARG A 624 4.00 21.34 -6.14
N GLY A 625 3.12 21.77 -7.04
CA GLY A 625 2.66 23.16 -7.15
C GLY A 625 1.69 23.52 -6.03
N GLY A 626 2.20 23.72 -4.82
CA GLY A 626 1.44 24.36 -3.74
C GLY A 626 1.10 25.80 -4.12
N ALA A 627 -0.13 26.24 -3.84
CA ALA A 627 -0.59 27.56 -4.24
C ALA A 627 0.14 28.69 -3.47
N GLY A 628 0.68 29.64 -4.25
CA GLY A 628 1.07 31.02 -3.93
C GLY A 628 1.45 31.44 -2.49
N ASN A 629 2.61 32.10 -2.38
CA ASN A 629 2.68 33.27 -1.50
C ASN A 629 3.42 34.44 -2.17
N TRP A 630 3.17 35.64 -1.64
CA TRP A 630 3.35 36.93 -2.31
C TRP A 630 4.79 37.33 -2.63
N GLY A 631 4.91 38.17 -3.67
CA GLY A 631 6.15 38.56 -4.30
C GLY A 631 7.07 39.50 -3.51
N SER A 632 8.24 39.75 -4.11
CA SER A 632 9.16 40.82 -3.71
C SER A 632 9.92 41.35 -4.93
N SER A 633 10.07 42.67 -5.03
CA SER A 633 11.13 43.29 -5.84
C SER A 633 11.43 44.67 -5.27
N ARG A 634 12.73 45.01 -5.16
CA ARG A 634 13.29 46.07 -4.28
C ARG A 634 13.15 45.71 -2.79
N GLY A 635 14.15 45.90 -1.92
CA GLY A 635 15.54 46.31 -2.13
C GLY A 635 16.11 46.98 -0.87
N GLY A 636 17.27 46.56 -0.37
CA GLY A 636 17.88 47.08 0.87
C GLY A 636 19.20 46.37 1.21
N ARG A 637 20.00 46.97 2.09
CA ARG A 637 21.39 46.56 2.40
C ARG A 637 21.66 46.63 3.91
N ASP A 638 22.75 45.96 4.33
CA ASP A 638 23.37 45.98 5.67
C ASP A 638 22.53 45.36 6.83
N GLY A 639 23.13 44.67 7.82
CA GLY A 639 24.52 44.20 7.95
C GLY A 639 24.82 43.67 9.37
N GLY A 640 25.74 42.70 9.52
CA GLY A 640 26.37 42.38 10.83
C GLY A 640 26.41 40.91 11.29
N ASN A 641 27.64 40.37 11.37
CA ASN A 641 28.12 39.22 12.16
C ASN A 641 27.61 37.77 11.87
N PRO A 642 28.37 36.73 12.31
CA PRO A 642 28.34 35.41 11.67
C PRO A 642 27.60 34.30 12.43
N PRO A 643 27.12 33.25 11.72
CA PRO A 643 26.66 32.01 12.33
C PRO A 643 27.84 31.06 12.60
N SER A 644 28.11 30.77 13.88
CA SER A 644 28.95 29.62 14.26
C SER A 644 28.23 28.31 13.94
N GLY A 645 28.97 27.30 13.49
CA GLY A 645 28.39 26.07 12.94
C GLY A 645 28.17 24.96 13.95
N TYR A 646 27.11 24.18 13.75
CA TYR A 646 27.03 22.79 14.25
C TYR A 646 26.54 21.88 13.15
N ARG A 647 27.33 20.84 12.83
CA ARG A 647 26.87 19.71 12.01
C ARG A 647 26.15 18.71 12.91
N SER A 648 25.06 18.14 12.43
CA SER A 648 24.51 16.87 12.94
C SER A 648 24.27 15.95 11.75
N ALA A 649 24.52 14.65 11.93
CA ALA A 649 24.49 13.68 10.85
C ALA A 649 23.07 13.43 10.32
N GLY A 650 22.96 13.21 9.02
CA GLY A 650 21.80 12.60 8.38
C GLY A 650 22.09 11.15 8.00
N GLY A 651 21.03 10.37 7.84
CA GLY A 651 21.09 8.97 7.39
C GLY A 651 19.75 8.28 7.64
N GLY A 652 19.10 7.66 6.66
CA GLY A 652 19.39 7.67 5.23
C GLY A 652 18.22 7.03 4.48
N GLY A 653 17.79 7.62 3.37
CA GLY A 653 16.72 7.04 2.55
C GLY A 653 17.24 5.85 1.73
N ALA A 654 16.47 4.77 1.69
CA ALA A 654 16.65 3.69 0.73
C ALA A 654 15.54 3.77 -0.34
N SER A 655 15.90 3.57 -1.60
CA SER A 655 15.00 3.62 -2.75
C SER A 655 15.09 2.30 -3.51
N ASP A 656 14.00 1.88 -4.12
CA ASP A 656 13.93 0.63 -4.89
C ASP A 656 14.81 0.68 -6.14
N SER A 657 15.57 -0.39 -6.37
CA SER A 657 16.30 -0.69 -7.62
C SER A 657 16.89 -2.10 -7.56
N GLU A 658 16.28 -3.08 -8.23
CA GLU A 658 16.96 -4.30 -8.65
C GLU A 658 16.61 -4.62 -10.11
N GLY A 659 17.64 -4.79 -10.93
CA GLY A 659 17.56 -5.18 -12.35
C GLY A 659 18.41 -6.43 -12.57
N ALA A 660 17.99 -7.27 -13.52
CA ALA A 660 18.52 -8.63 -13.66
C ALA A 660 20.00 -8.70 -14.05
N GLY A 661 20.72 -9.71 -13.53
CA GLY A 661 22.10 -10.04 -13.92
C GLY A 661 22.18 -11.06 -15.05
N ARG A 662 23.38 -11.18 -15.67
CA ARG A 662 23.75 -12.30 -16.56
C ARG A 662 25.08 -12.93 -16.15
N ARG A 663 25.21 -14.24 -16.38
CA ARG A 663 26.41 -15.07 -16.11
C ARG A 663 27.56 -14.73 -17.09
N GLY A 664 28.83 -14.92 -16.70
CA GLY A 664 29.95 -14.61 -17.63
C GLY A 664 31.39 -15.09 -17.40
N GLY A 665 31.76 -15.87 -16.36
CA GLY A 665 32.97 -16.72 -16.39
C GLY A 665 34.39 -16.13 -16.15
N ARG A 666 35.23 -16.96 -15.51
CA ARG A 666 36.72 -17.04 -15.56
C ARG A 666 37.60 -15.80 -15.24
N GLY A 667 37.94 -15.67 -13.96
CA GLY A 667 39.28 -16.05 -13.44
C GLY A 667 40.49 -15.09 -13.58
N GLY A 668 41.45 -15.22 -12.65
CA GLY A 668 42.81 -14.67 -12.82
C GLY A 668 43.37 -13.86 -11.65
N ARG A 669 44.35 -14.45 -10.93
CA ARG A 669 45.24 -13.87 -9.90
C ARG A 669 45.69 -12.41 -10.15
N GLY A 670 45.81 -11.59 -9.08
CA GLY A 670 46.37 -10.23 -9.18
C GLY A 670 46.86 -9.53 -7.90
N GLY A 671 47.20 -10.24 -6.81
CA GLY A 671 47.65 -9.60 -5.56
C GLY A 671 49.07 -9.00 -5.63
N ARG A 672 49.31 -7.87 -4.94
CA ARG A 672 50.63 -7.23 -4.78
C ARG A 672 50.81 -6.56 -3.41
N GLY A 673 52.08 -6.42 -3.01
CA GLY A 673 52.53 -6.10 -1.64
C GLY A 673 52.69 -7.39 -0.83
N GLY A 674 53.81 -7.69 -0.15
CA GLY A 674 55.00 -6.91 0.21
C GLY A 674 55.40 -7.39 1.63
N GLU A 675 56.65 -7.55 2.04
CA GLU A 675 57.96 -7.17 1.49
C GLU A 675 59.05 -8.19 1.92
N ARG A 676 60.33 -7.78 1.82
CA ARG A 676 61.57 -8.34 2.43
C ARG A 676 62.30 -9.44 1.66
N GLY A 677 63.50 -9.09 1.18
CA GLY A 677 64.48 -10.00 0.57
C GLY A 677 65.61 -9.21 -0.11
N ARG A 678 66.74 -8.98 0.57
CA ARG A 678 67.90 -8.28 0.01
C ARG A 678 68.86 -9.28 -0.66
N GLY A 679 69.54 -8.89 -1.76
CA GLY A 679 70.90 -9.38 -2.03
C GLY A 679 71.25 -9.95 -3.41
N ARG A 680 71.59 -9.04 -4.35
CA ARG A 680 72.87 -9.03 -5.09
C ARG A 680 73.42 -10.35 -5.72
N GLY A 681 73.39 -10.41 -7.05
CA GLY A 681 74.51 -10.96 -7.86
C GLY A 681 74.21 -12.21 -8.72
N PRO A 682 74.48 -12.18 -10.05
CA PRO A 682 74.31 -13.33 -10.93
C PRO A 682 75.65 -14.02 -11.32
N ARG A 683 75.65 -15.34 -11.33
CA ARG A 683 76.49 -16.23 -12.17
C ARG A 683 75.83 -17.62 -12.17
N GLY A 684 75.94 -18.40 -13.25
CA GLY A 684 75.23 -19.67 -13.41
C GLY A 684 76.13 -20.82 -13.87
N GLY A 685 75.54 -22.00 -14.04
CA GLY A 685 76.20 -23.17 -14.65
C GLY A 685 75.62 -24.52 -14.22
N MET A 686 75.81 -25.53 -15.09
CA MET A 686 75.91 -26.97 -14.78
C MET A 686 74.64 -27.76 -14.35
N LYS A 687 73.86 -28.15 -15.37
CA LYS A 687 73.64 -29.53 -15.86
C LYS A 687 73.87 -30.74 -14.90
N GLY A 688 72.92 -31.70 -14.92
CA GLY A 688 73.02 -33.09 -14.40
C GLY A 688 71.66 -33.54 -13.81
N GLU A 689 70.78 -34.27 -14.51
CA GLU A 689 70.77 -35.71 -14.88
C GLU A 689 70.44 -36.66 -13.71
N GLY A 690 69.36 -37.48 -13.81
CA GLY A 690 68.89 -38.33 -12.68
C GLY A 690 67.56 -39.10 -12.81
N ALA A 691 67.34 -39.86 -13.89
CA ALA A 691 66.44 -41.05 -14.04
C ALA A 691 64.94 -41.06 -13.58
N SER A 692 64.05 -41.40 -14.53
CA SER A 692 62.75 -42.12 -14.32
C SER A 692 62.97 -43.66 -14.43
N PRO A 693 62.02 -44.62 -14.22
CA PRO A 693 60.57 -44.72 -14.60
C PRO A 693 59.60 -44.99 -13.39
N ALA A 694 58.27 -44.77 -13.38
CA ALA A 694 57.12 -45.12 -14.28
C ALA A 694 56.59 -46.58 -14.11
N PRO A 695 55.31 -46.93 -14.44
CA PRO A 695 54.04 -46.17 -14.50
C PRO A 695 52.76 -46.94 -13.99
N ALA A 696 51.57 -46.35 -14.24
CA ALA A 696 50.23 -46.98 -14.36
C ALA A 696 49.50 -47.42 -13.05
N ALA A 697 48.15 -47.56 -13.02
CA ALA A 697 47.15 -47.51 -14.10
C ALA A 697 45.89 -46.70 -13.74
N GLU A 698 44.99 -46.50 -14.72
CA GLU A 698 43.74 -45.72 -14.64
C GLU A 698 42.50 -46.59 -14.36
N SER A 699 41.49 -46.00 -13.71
CA SER A 699 40.05 -46.28 -13.91
C SER A 699 39.21 -45.13 -13.34
#